data_AF-A0A2Z7CA02-F1
#
_entry.id   AF-A0A2Z7CA02-F1
#
_cell.length_a   1.000
_cell.length_b   1.000
_cell.length_c   1.000
_cell.angle_alpha   90.00
_cell.angle_beta   90.00
_cell.angle_gamma   90.00
#
_symmetry.space_group_name_H-M   'P 1'
#
loop_
_entity.id
_entity.type
_entity.pdbx_description
1 polymer ?
#
loop_
_entity_poly.entity_id
_entity_poly.type
_entity_poly.pdbx_seq_one_letter_code
_entity_poly.pdbx_strand_id
1 'polypeptide(L)'
;MASFIANALQIDFESVLGISDNEGMVNMFKSLESTGVRGFLGCAAVFYASELEQFFDNAHVRNGEILSAVQGKFICISEDRFAGVFGLPTEGLTDLTKVPKDKIYDARNFFSESREPVIISKKKRQMKHEFRLLNDILAKSVFVKAGSFDAVTAERFRLMTAIHFGIKINWSKLLFDVLKEMVDRNSRRAKGYAAQICMLLKGDPALTLGDATEFPVKKILTDKSVRTYVATNITIDARDDDEDPTLADIAILKKKTASKKKASSSKDAEDEPMEIVADKVVEIQESKKRPATSDIPVEPHMVSVGSKALGSRRHLRGCVTEGSSLAGEVTVSQDTARRTGKMGRKEKKINVRSRGESAKNQPSGPRGVTFKAKKFAEDKAANTRQASLIRKLVDPETTKYFTEIANVIEGTEIDLEQRPVICGNALEEARGKELELATDYIISHTMQTLLEGCSVDQLCSFLQSSAKKFSHIAMDRSGSHVAETALKSLAMHLQDDDTYSLVLETLTALCQEIVVNVGDIMCNSYGSHVLRRLLCFCKGVSVDTPDFHSTKPSVVLAERLNLRSSKLEGNDLLQHQPFPDQLTFLISEMLNPLRVDISTIQLNQYSSLVLQTALKLLAGNEPELSRIIPILLGCCVDEDLERNLTEAGKRILHLVEENAFSHLMEVILAVSPDGLYNQIFTKVFKASLFKMSSHPYANFVVQALVSHSRSREHVKVIWEELGTKFKILFEIGKSGVVAALLAASQRLQMHEHECCQALSDAVHNADEPSESIIPRILFLDDYFSSNDKANWNWPNGARMQVLGSLILQSVFKFPIEYIKVYIVAIISLEGNHILEVSKDPIGNRVIESFLNSNASSKRKRKLIIKLQGHFGELSVHSSGSFIVDKCFTASNLSLRETIVSELLVVQTELSKTKQGPYLLKKLDVERFARHPEQWRSSQTSKVSTYKDFQAAFGSKETQSSRSSNFLADTSHKSQPETIKGMRNEIDSFFSSGSPFLAHQGSSKHKRSFNKQVTESKGFSKDGMDDSSFRRKTKKIKISK
;
A
#
# COMPACT_ATOMS: atom_id res chain seq x y z
N MET A 1 22.90 4.91 31.67
CA MET A 1 22.27 3.57 31.53
C MET A 1 21.72 3.24 30.13
N ALA A 2 20.74 3.96 29.56
CA ALA A 2 19.99 3.50 28.37
C ALA A 2 20.86 3.14 27.14
N SER A 3 21.91 3.92 26.88
CA SER A 3 22.89 3.71 25.80
C SER A 3 23.60 2.35 25.82
N PHE A 4 23.77 1.73 27.00
CA PHE A 4 24.38 0.39 27.13
C PHE A 4 23.39 -0.74 26.76
N ILE A 5 22.09 -0.53 26.95
CA ILE A 5 21.05 -1.56 26.74
C ILE A 5 20.45 -1.47 25.33
N ALA A 6 20.55 -0.30 24.66
CA ALA A 6 19.98 -0.04 23.34
C ALA A 6 20.32 -1.15 22.31
N ASN A 7 21.60 -1.55 22.21
CA ASN A 7 22.08 -2.57 21.27
C ASN A 7 22.49 -3.90 21.91
N ALA A 8 22.30 -4.07 23.23
CA ALA A 8 22.58 -5.32 23.92
C ALA A 8 21.51 -6.39 23.60
N LEU A 9 21.95 -7.65 23.55
CA LEU A 9 21.10 -8.82 23.26
C LEU A 9 21.63 -10.03 24.03
N GLN A 10 20.75 -10.80 24.67
CA GLN A 10 21.06 -12.12 25.25
C GLN A 10 20.13 -13.19 24.66
N ILE A 11 20.50 -14.46 24.81
CA ILE A 11 19.78 -15.64 24.32
C ILE A 11 19.62 -16.62 25.48
N ASP A 12 18.38 -16.94 25.84
CA ASP A 12 18.06 -18.06 26.71
C ASP A 12 18.12 -19.35 25.88
N PHE A 13 19.30 -19.97 25.85
CA PHE A 13 19.55 -21.19 25.07
C PHE A 13 18.63 -22.35 25.47
N GLU A 14 18.33 -22.53 26.75
CA GLU A 14 17.41 -23.59 27.21
C GLU A 14 16.00 -23.36 26.67
N SER A 15 15.53 -22.10 26.70
CA SER A 15 14.22 -21.72 26.14
C SER A 15 14.15 -21.89 24.62
N VAL A 16 15.12 -21.36 23.85
CA VAL A 16 15.04 -21.40 22.37
C VAL A 16 15.37 -22.78 21.77
N LEU A 17 16.13 -23.64 22.47
CA LEU A 17 16.36 -25.03 22.05
C LEU A 17 15.13 -25.93 22.33
N GLY A 18 14.24 -25.52 23.24
CA GLY A 18 12.98 -26.20 23.56
C GLY A 18 11.81 -25.98 22.58
N ILE A 19 12.01 -25.28 21.47
CA ILE A 19 10.96 -24.99 20.48
C ILE A 19 10.60 -26.25 19.69
N SER A 20 9.48 -26.90 20.03
CA SER A 20 9.07 -28.19 19.45
C SER A 20 8.49 -28.15 18.03
N ASP A 21 8.13 -26.97 17.54
CA ASP A 21 7.32 -26.74 16.33
C ASP A 21 8.03 -25.90 15.24
N ASN A 22 9.32 -25.57 15.43
CA ASN A 22 10.13 -24.92 14.41
C ASN A 22 11.56 -25.49 14.38
N GLU A 23 11.73 -26.59 13.64
CA GLU A 23 13.00 -27.29 13.52
C GLU A 23 14.11 -26.41 12.92
N GLY A 24 13.79 -25.51 11.99
CA GLY A 24 14.75 -24.60 11.37
C GLY A 24 15.37 -23.63 12.37
N MET A 25 14.56 -23.03 13.24
CA MET A 25 15.03 -22.17 14.34
C MET A 25 15.89 -22.96 15.34
N VAL A 26 15.44 -24.14 15.76
CA VAL A 26 16.22 -24.99 16.70
C VAL A 26 17.56 -25.40 16.09
N ASN A 27 17.58 -25.81 14.83
CA ASN A 27 18.83 -26.20 14.15
C ASN A 27 19.77 -24.99 13.97
N MET A 28 19.24 -23.79 13.71
CA MET A 28 20.03 -22.55 13.69
C MET A 28 20.65 -22.22 15.06
N PHE A 29 19.87 -22.33 16.15
CA PHE A 29 20.39 -22.10 17.51
C PHE A 29 21.40 -23.19 17.94
N LYS A 30 21.20 -24.46 17.55
CA LYS A 30 22.19 -25.54 17.73
C LYS A 30 23.48 -25.28 16.96
N SER A 31 23.39 -24.81 15.70
CA SER A 31 24.58 -24.39 14.94
C SER A 31 25.31 -23.27 15.69
N LEU A 32 24.61 -22.23 16.13
CA LEU A 32 25.20 -21.12 16.88
C LEU A 32 25.86 -21.59 18.18
N GLU A 33 25.17 -22.40 19.00
CA GLU A 33 25.70 -23.01 20.22
C GLU A 33 26.96 -23.84 19.95
N SER A 34 26.94 -24.69 18.92
CA SER A 34 28.07 -25.56 18.56
C SER A 34 29.34 -24.80 18.16
N THR A 35 29.23 -23.51 17.82
CA THR A 35 30.39 -22.65 17.59
C THR A 35 31.03 -22.07 18.87
N GLY A 36 30.52 -22.42 20.06
CA GLY A 36 31.11 -22.07 21.36
C GLY A 36 30.70 -20.72 21.95
N VAL A 37 29.87 -19.93 21.26
CA VAL A 37 29.44 -18.59 21.74
C VAL A 37 28.38 -18.62 22.85
N ARG A 38 27.92 -19.80 23.30
CA ARG A 38 26.85 -19.92 24.32
C ARG A 38 27.18 -19.18 25.62
N GLY A 39 28.41 -19.29 26.13
CA GLY A 39 28.80 -18.59 27.37
C GLY A 39 28.83 -17.05 27.23
N PHE A 40 29.02 -16.53 26.01
CA PHE A 40 29.02 -15.10 25.71
C PHE A 40 27.61 -14.54 25.42
N LEU A 41 26.77 -15.30 24.70
CA LEU A 41 25.43 -14.86 24.29
C LEU A 41 24.31 -15.26 25.27
N GLY A 42 24.56 -16.20 26.18
CA GLY A 42 23.65 -16.62 27.25
C GLY A 42 24.24 -16.37 28.63
N CYS A 43 24.98 -15.26 28.80
CA CYS A 43 25.57 -14.89 30.09
C CYS A 43 24.51 -14.35 31.06
N ALA A 44 24.82 -14.34 32.37
CA ALA A 44 23.85 -13.90 33.38
C ALA A 44 23.44 -12.43 33.15
N ALA A 45 22.16 -12.22 32.86
CA ALA A 45 21.63 -10.96 32.38
C ALA A 45 21.36 -9.96 33.54
N VAL A 46 22.45 -9.44 34.11
CA VAL A 46 22.49 -8.48 35.22
C VAL A 46 23.44 -7.34 34.86
N PHE A 47 23.13 -6.12 35.29
CA PHE A 47 24.03 -4.97 35.15
C PHE A 47 24.26 -4.20 36.46
N TYR A 48 25.45 -3.64 36.57
CA TYR A 48 25.93 -2.79 37.66
C TYR A 48 26.22 -1.41 37.08
N ALA A 49 25.25 -0.49 37.20
CA ALA A 49 25.21 0.70 36.36
C ALA A 49 26.40 1.66 36.58
N SER A 50 26.75 1.93 37.84
CA SER A 50 27.85 2.85 38.17
C SER A 50 29.21 2.29 37.77
N GLU A 51 29.44 1.00 37.99
CA GLU A 51 30.68 0.33 37.63
C GLU A 51 30.85 0.18 36.12
N LEU A 52 29.76 0.03 35.36
CA LEU A 52 29.78 0.03 33.89
C LEU A 52 30.05 1.42 33.31
N GLU A 53 29.52 2.48 33.93
CA GLU A 53 29.81 3.87 33.54
C GLU A 53 31.27 4.22 33.86
N GLN A 54 31.74 3.96 35.10
CA GLN A 54 33.16 4.07 35.47
C GLN A 54 34.09 3.24 34.56
N PHE A 55 33.67 2.03 34.17
CA PHE A 55 34.45 1.20 33.25
C PHE A 55 34.67 1.92 31.93
N PHE A 56 33.62 2.38 31.26
CA PHE A 56 33.76 2.98 29.94
C PHE A 56 34.39 4.38 29.95
N ASP A 57 34.25 5.13 31.03
CA ASP A 57 34.86 6.46 31.13
C ASP A 57 36.38 6.37 31.32
N ASN A 58 36.87 5.38 32.07
CA ASN A 58 38.30 5.16 32.33
C ASN A 58 38.97 4.14 31.40
N ALA A 59 38.20 3.40 30.58
CA ALA A 59 38.75 2.37 29.71
C ALA A 59 39.60 2.95 28.56
N HIS A 60 40.71 2.28 28.28
CA HIS A 60 41.58 2.52 27.14
C HIS A 60 42.31 1.24 26.73
N VAL A 61 42.69 1.16 25.45
CA VAL A 61 43.45 0.01 24.93
C VAL A 61 44.95 0.28 25.05
N ARG A 62 45.71 -0.66 25.62
CA ARG A 62 47.17 -0.57 25.74
C ARG A 62 47.80 -1.95 25.53
N ASN A 63 48.85 -2.01 24.71
CA ASN A 63 49.56 -3.27 24.36
C ASN A 63 48.66 -4.38 23.78
N GLY A 64 47.45 -4.06 23.33
CA GLY A 64 46.45 -5.03 22.86
C GLY A 64 45.45 -5.50 23.93
N GLU A 65 45.64 -5.12 25.20
CA GLU A 65 44.74 -5.36 26.32
C GLU A 65 43.84 -4.14 26.60
N ILE A 66 42.77 -4.33 27.38
CA ILE A 66 41.90 -3.24 27.86
C ILE A 66 42.21 -2.96 29.33
N LEU A 67 42.61 -1.73 29.62
CA LEU A 67 42.84 -1.22 30.97
C LEU A 67 41.73 -0.24 31.35
N SER A 68 41.16 -0.38 32.54
CA SER A 68 40.22 0.61 33.10
C SER A 68 40.41 0.75 34.62
N ALA A 69 39.82 1.81 35.19
CA ALA A 69 39.77 2.05 36.63
C ALA A 69 38.31 2.06 37.10
N VAL A 70 37.96 1.16 38.00
CA VAL A 70 36.60 0.99 38.56
C VAL A 70 36.73 0.92 40.08
N GLN A 71 35.90 1.68 40.81
CA GLN A 71 36.00 1.83 42.27
C GLN A 71 37.42 2.22 42.75
N GLY A 72 38.16 2.99 41.95
CA GLY A 72 39.56 3.38 42.21
C GLY A 72 40.61 2.27 42.02
N LYS A 73 40.22 1.09 41.52
CA LYS A 73 41.09 -0.06 41.31
C LYS A 73 41.30 -0.32 39.82
N PHE A 74 42.54 -0.62 39.43
CA PHE A 74 42.87 -0.94 38.05
C PHE A 74 42.51 -2.39 37.72
N ILE A 75 41.83 -2.56 36.60
CA ILE A 75 41.46 -3.85 36.02
C ILE A 75 42.07 -3.99 34.64
N CYS A 76 42.62 -5.16 34.34
CA CYS A 76 43.05 -5.55 33.00
C CYS A 76 42.15 -6.66 32.46
N ILE A 77 41.71 -6.50 31.21
CA ILE A 77 41.01 -7.51 30.44
C ILE A 77 41.87 -7.82 29.21
N SER A 78 42.58 -8.95 29.30
CA SER A 78 43.30 -9.57 28.19
C SER A 78 42.35 -10.43 27.34
N GLU A 79 42.79 -10.80 26.13
CA GLU A 79 42.01 -11.70 25.26
C GLU A 79 41.81 -13.07 25.93
N ASP A 80 42.82 -13.61 26.63
CA ASP A 80 42.74 -14.89 27.33
C ASP A 80 41.77 -14.86 28.52
N ARG A 81 41.76 -13.77 29.31
CA ARG A 81 40.78 -13.57 30.39
C ARG A 81 39.36 -13.52 29.82
N PHE A 82 39.18 -12.78 28.73
CA PHE A 82 37.90 -12.66 28.03
C PHE A 82 37.42 -14.01 27.47
N ALA A 83 38.31 -14.76 26.81
CA ALA A 83 38.01 -16.08 26.27
C ALA A 83 37.64 -17.09 27.38
N GLY A 84 38.43 -17.14 28.46
CA GLY A 84 38.25 -18.06 29.57
C GLY A 84 36.94 -17.83 30.34
N VAL A 85 36.54 -16.58 30.58
CA VAL A 85 35.28 -16.25 31.29
C VAL A 85 34.03 -16.65 30.50
N PHE A 86 34.09 -16.65 29.16
CA PHE A 86 32.95 -16.98 28.30
C PHE A 86 33.04 -18.33 27.58
N GLY A 87 34.12 -19.10 27.79
CA GLY A 87 34.36 -20.39 27.14
C GLY A 87 34.56 -20.30 25.61
N LEU A 88 35.05 -19.16 25.10
CA LEU A 88 35.13 -18.89 23.67
C LEU A 88 36.27 -19.66 22.98
N PRO A 89 36.04 -20.25 21.79
CA PRO A 89 37.12 -20.83 20.99
C PRO A 89 38.17 -19.81 20.56
N THR A 90 39.42 -20.12 20.87
CA THR A 90 40.64 -19.39 20.44
C THR A 90 41.23 -19.94 19.13
N GLU A 91 40.73 -21.07 18.63
CA GLU A 91 41.09 -21.66 17.33
C GLU A 91 40.06 -21.36 16.25
N GLY A 92 40.51 -20.97 15.05
CA GLY A 92 39.66 -20.90 13.86
C GLY A 92 40.01 -19.75 12.93
N LEU A 93 39.11 -19.45 12.00
CA LEU A 93 39.23 -18.27 11.15
C LEU A 93 39.05 -16.98 11.96
N THR A 94 40.06 -16.11 11.90
CA THR A 94 39.99 -14.70 12.31
C THR A 94 39.56 -13.80 11.16
N ASP A 95 39.87 -14.20 9.92
CA ASP A 95 39.58 -13.48 8.68
C ASP A 95 38.47 -14.17 7.91
N LEU A 96 37.29 -13.54 7.90
CA LEU A 96 36.07 -14.07 7.27
C LEU A 96 36.16 -14.12 5.74
N THR A 97 37.13 -13.47 5.09
CA THR A 97 37.31 -13.59 3.63
C THR A 97 37.78 -14.98 3.20
N LYS A 98 38.38 -15.74 4.13
CA LYS A 98 38.87 -17.12 3.94
C LYS A 98 37.78 -18.20 4.00
N VAL A 99 36.51 -17.83 4.26
CA VAL A 99 35.38 -18.77 4.19
C VAL A 99 35.29 -19.35 2.76
N PRO A 100 35.25 -20.68 2.56
CA PRO A 100 35.33 -21.30 1.23
C PRO A 100 34.25 -20.83 0.25
N LYS A 101 34.65 -20.61 -1.00
CA LYS A 101 33.77 -20.02 -2.05
C LYS A 101 32.62 -20.96 -2.46
N ASP A 102 32.84 -22.27 -2.39
CA ASP A 102 31.82 -23.30 -2.54
C ASP A 102 30.77 -23.19 -1.43
N LYS A 103 31.18 -23.11 -0.15
CA LYS A 103 30.25 -22.93 0.98
C LYS A 103 29.47 -21.63 0.88
N ILE A 104 30.09 -20.54 0.40
CA ILE A 104 29.39 -19.27 0.12
C ILE A 104 28.37 -19.44 -1.02
N TYR A 105 28.65 -20.26 -2.02
CA TYR A 105 27.69 -20.58 -3.10
C TYR A 105 26.53 -21.45 -2.58
N ASP A 106 26.83 -22.50 -1.82
CA ASP A 106 25.83 -23.37 -1.19
C ASP A 106 24.90 -22.57 -0.27
N ALA A 107 25.45 -21.69 0.58
CA ALA A 107 24.70 -20.80 1.47
C ALA A 107 23.72 -19.89 0.72
N ARG A 108 24.08 -19.37 -0.46
CA ARG A 108 23.18 -18.51 -1.25
C ARG A 108 21.92 -19.24 -1.69
N ASN A 109 22.02 -20.54 -1.93
CA ASN A 109 20.87 -21.37 -2.28
C ASN A 109 20.13 -21.88 -1.03
N PHE A 110 20.87 -22.28 0.02
CA PHE A 110 20.29 -22.87 1.22
C PHE A 110 19.57 -21.86 2.12
N PHE A 111 20.09 -20.62 2.24
CA PHE A 111 19.47 -19.57 3.05
C PHE A 111 18.24 -18.94 2.37
N SER A 112 18.01 -19.21 1.08
CA SER A 112 16.94 -18.62 0.27
C SER A 112 15.56 -19.20 0.60
N GLU A 113 14.55 -18.32 0.67
CA GLU A 113 13.14 -18.73 0.73
C GLU A 113 12.59 -19.05 -0.68
N SER A 114 12.83 -18.16 -1.65
CA SER A 114 12.29 -18.25 -3.02
C SER A 114 12.99 -19.27 -3.94
N ARG A 115 13.96 -20.02 -3.40
CA ARG A 115 14.89 -20.91 -4.13
C ARG A 115 15.69 -20.19 -5.22
N GLU A 116 15.98 -18.90 -5.02
CA GLU A 116 16.86 -18.10 -5.88
C GLU A 116 18.10 -17.66 -5.10
N PRO A 117 19.30 -17.64 -5.72
CA PRO A 117 20.53 -17.36 -4.98
C PRO A 117 20.50 -15.99 -4.29
N VAL A 118 20.65 -15.96 -2.96
CA VAL A 118 20.61 -14.73 -2.16
C VAL A 118 21.67 -13.74 -2.67
N ILE A 119 21.21 -12.58 -3.15
CA ILE A 119 22.09 -11.53 -3.67
C ILE A 119 22.61 -10.70 -2.49
N ILE A 120 23.94 -10.71 -2.32
CA ILE A 120 24.67 -10.05 -1.22
C ILE A 120 24.74 -8.53 -1.47
N SER A 121 23.57 -7.90 -1.45
CA SER A 121 23.31 -6.44 -1.48
C SER A 121 21.81 -6.10 -1.34
N LYS A 122 20.89 -7.08 -1.40
CA LYS A 122 19.44 -6.88 -1.30
C LYS A 122 18.90 -7.02 0.14
N LYS A 123 17.60 -6.75 0.32
CA LYS A 123 16.86 -6.87 1.59
C LYS A 123 16.92 -8.30 2.15
N LYS A 124 17.06 -8.43 3.48
CA LYS A 124 17.08 -9.72 4.20
C LYS A 124 15.83 -10.57 4.03
N ARG A 125 14.69 -10.00 3.57
CA ARG A 125 13.45 -10.73 3.28
C ARG A 125 13.62 -11.88 2.25
N GLN A 126 14.67 -11.85 1.43
CA GLN A 126 14.98 -12.96 0.50
C GLN A 126 15.49 -14.24 1.20
N MET A 127 15.81 -14.18 2.50
CA MET A 127 16.24 -15.33 3.30
C MET A 127 15.11 -15.89 4.16
N LYS A 128 15.20 -17.19 4.47
CA LYS A 128 14.31 -17.87 5.43
C LYS A 128 14.39 -17.27 6.83
N HIS A 129 13.31 -17.40 7.61
CA HIS A 129 13.16 -16.74 8.92
C HIS A 129 14.31 -17.02 9.90
N GLU A 130 14.85 -18.25 9.95
CA GLU A 130 15.95 -18.63 10.82
C GLU A 130 17.26 -17.91 10.44
N PHE A 131 17.50 -17.68 9.15
CA PHE A 131 18.66 -16.94 8.66
C PHE A 131 18.45 -15.41 8.72
N ARG A 132 17.21 -14.91 8.65
CA ARG A 132 16.88 -13.53 9.03
C ARG A 132 17.20 -13.27 10.50
N LEU A 133 16.79 -14.17 11.39
CA LEU A 133 17.03 -14.03 12.82
C LEU A 133 18.53 -14.14 13.15
N LEU A 134 19.26 -15.08 12.53
CA LEU A 134 20.72 -15.17 12.68
C LEU A 134 21.43 -13.88 12.22
N ASN A 135 21.03 -13.30 11.09
CA ASN A 135 21.54 -12.00 10.63
C ASN A 135 21.30 -10.89 11.68
N ASP A 136 20.10 -10.86 12.28
CA ASP A 136 19.69 -9.84 13.25
C ASP A 136 20.36 -10.02 14.62
N ILE A 137 20.65 -11.27 15.03
CA ILE A 137 21.49 -11.59 16.18
C ILE A 137 22.91 -11.07 15.94
N LEU A 138 23.57 -11.52 14.87
CA LEU A 138 24.97 -11.16 14.58
C LEU A 138 25.16 -9.65 14.39
N ALA A 139 24.19 -8.96 13.78
CA ALA A 139 24.26 -7.51 13.61
C ALA A 139 24.29 -6.74 14.94
N LYS A 140 23.65 -7.28 15.99
CA LYS A 140 23.61 -6.69 17.34
C LYS A 140 24.78 -7.16 18.21
N SER A 141 25.02 -8.47 18.28
CA SER A 141 25.98 -9.07 19.22
C SER A 141 27.41 -9.20 18.70
N VAL A 142 27.65 -9.12 17.39
CA VAL A 142 29.00 -9.21 16.79
C VAL A 142 29.38 -7.91 16.10
N PHE A 143 28.50 -7.33 15.29
CA PHE A 143 28.81 -6.10 14.54
C PHE A 143 28.41 -4.80 15.26
N VAL A 144 27.60 -4.90 16.33
CA VAL A 144 27.25 -3.82 17.27
C VAL A 144 26.87 -2.50 16.58
N LYS A 145 26.07 -2.60 15.50
CA LYS A 145 25.64 -1.46 14.67
C LYS A 145 24.37 -0.82 15.19
N ALA A 146 24.33 0.52 15.15
CA ALA A 146 23.09 1.29 15.19
C ALA A 146 22.44 1.37 13.79
N GLY A 147 21.13 1.62 13.74
CA GLY A 147 20.37 1.80 12.49
C GLY A 147 19.77 0.53 11.89
N SER A 148 19.22 0.65 10.68
CA SER A 148 18.38 -0.39 10.06
C SER A 148 19.13 -1.69 9.71
N PHE A 149 18.56 -2.81 10.12
CA PHE A 149 19.13 -4.16 9.97
C PHE A 149 18.82 -4.84 8.62
N ASP A 150 18.05 -4.18 7.74
CA ASP A 150 17.41 -4.80 6.57
C ASP A 150 18.36 -5.23 5.44
N ALA A 151 19.56 -4.65 5.33
CA ALA A 151 20.56 -5.08 4.34
C ALA A 151 21.49 -6.15 4.93
N VAL A 152 21.79 -7.21 4.16
CA VAL A 152 22.76 -8.25 4.55
C VAL A 152 24.15 -7.89 4.00
N THR A 153 25.12 -7.63 4.88
CA THR A 153 26.50 -7.32 4.46
C THR A 153 27.26 -8.59 4.09
N ALA A 154 28.21 -8.49 3.16
CA ALA A 154 29.03 -9.63 2.71
C ALA A 154 29.84 -10.28 3.83
N GLU A 155 30.17 -9.52 4.88
CA GLU A 155 30.84 -10.00 6.08
C GLU A 155 29.90 -10.83 6.96
N ARG A 156 28.70 -10.31 7.29
CA ARG A 156 27.64 -11.06 7.98
C ARG A 156 27.28 -12.34 7.23
N PHE A 157 27.12 -12.27 5.91
CA PHE A 157 26.80 -13.45 5.10
C PHE A 157 27.86 -14.55 5.22
N ARG A 158 29.16 -14.18 5.23
CA ARG A 158 30.25 -15.14 5.43
C ARG A 158 30.29 -15.70 6.86
N LEU A 159 29.98 -14.89 7.88
CA LEU A 159 29.88 -15.38 9.27
C LEU A 159 28.69 -16.35 9.43
N MET A 160 27.53 -16.05 8.86
CA MET A 160 26.38 -16.96 8.80
C MET A 160 26.72 -18.26 8.05
N THR A 161 27.44 -18.17 6.93
CA THR A 161 27.94 -19.32 6.17
C THR A 161 28.85 -20.19 7.04
N ALA A 162 29.78 -19.59 7.78
CA ALA A 162 30.71 -20.29 8.66
C ALA A 162 29.99 -21.01 9.82
N ILE A 163 29.03 -20.34 10.48
CA ILE A 163 28.21 -20.93 11.54
C ILE A 163 27.39 -22.11 11.01
N HIS A 164 26.71 -21.94 9.87
CA HIS A 164 25.85 -22.98 9.31
C HIS A 164 26.63 -24.24 8.87
N PHE A 165 27.81 -24.07 8.28
CA PHE A 165 28.65 -25.18 7.83
C PHE A 165 29.69 -25.66 8.87
N GLY A 166 29.57 -25.25 10.14
CA GLY A 166 30.44 -25.72 11.22
C GLY A 166 31.92 -25.36 11.07
N ILE A 167 32.23 -24.27 10.35
CA ILE A 167 33.60 -23.82 10.14
C ILE A 167 34.10 -23.19 11.44
N LYS A 168 35.23 -23.67 12.00
CA LYS A 168 35.86 -23.09 13.18
C LYS A 168 36.12 -21.58 12.98
N ILE A 169 35.54 -20.76 13.84
CA ILE A 169 35.76 -19.31 13.94
C ILE A 169 36.52 -19.07 15.24
N ASN A 170 37.56 -18.22 15.18
CA ASN A 170 38.20 -17.74 16.40
C ASN A 170 37.31 -16.63 17.01
N TRP A 171 36.47 -17.02 17.96
CA TRP A 171 35.52 -16.12 18.61
C TRP A 171 36.13 -15.31 19.75
N SER A 172 37.20 -15.78 20.41
CA SER A 172 37.94 -14.90 21.34
C SER A 172 38.38 -13.66 20.60
N LYS A 173 38.98 -13.86 19.41
CA LYS A 173 39.56 -12.77 18.64
C LYS A 173 38.51 -11.81 18.11
N LEU A 174 37.51 -12.36 17.42
CA LEU A 174 36.47 -11.57 16.76
C LEU A 174 35.67 -10.71 17.76
N LEU A 175 35.34 -11.25 18.94
CA LEU A 175 34.55 -10.53 19.94
C LEU A 175 35.41 -9.61 20.81
N PHE A 176 36.67 -9.97 21.11
CA PHE A 176 37.57 -9.12 21.88
C PHE A 176 38.10 -7.92 21.07
N ASP A 177 38.36 -8.09 19.77
CA ASP A 177 38.71 -6.97 18.89
C ASP A 177 37.53 -5.97 18.78
N VAL A 178 36.28 -6.45 18.73
CA VAL A 178 35.08 -5.59 18.83
C VAL A 178 34.97 -4.89 20.18
N LEU A 179 35.25 -5.56 21.30
CA LEU A 179 35.24 -4.92 22.62
C LEU A 179 36.29 -3.80 22.74
N LYS A 180 37.46 -3.94 22.09
CA LYS A 180 38.46 -2.87 21.99
C LYS A 180 37.98 -1.69 21.13
N GLU A 181 37.33 -1.97 19.99
CA GLU A 181 36.70 -0.92 19.19
C GLU A 181 35.54 -0.21 19.91
N MET A 182 34.96 -0.80 20.96
CA MET A 182 33.95 -0.14 21.82
C MET A 182 34.56 0.71 22.94
N VAL A 183 35.88 0.56 23.19
CA VAL A 183 36.64 1.27 24.22
C VAL A 183 37.47 2.41 23.60
N ASP A 184 37.87 2.31 22.34
CA ASP A 184 38.50 3.43 21.62
C ASP A 184 37.52 4.61 21.47
N ARG A 185 37.89 5.76 22.06
CA ARG A 185 37.11 7.00 22.02
C ARG A 185 36.98 7.60 20.61
N ASN A 186 37.80 7.17 19.65
CA ASN A 186 37.73 7.59 18.25
C ASN A 186 36.73 6.75 17.41
N SER A 187 36.21 5.66 17.98
CA SER A 187 35.33 4.71 17.31
C SER A 187 33.85 5.00 17.58
N ARG A 188 33.00 4.84 16.56
CA ARG A 188 31.53 5.01 16.67
C ARG A 188 30.77 3.69 16.89
N ARG A 189 31.39 2.68 17.53
CA ARG A 189 30.69 1.45 17.94
C ARG A 189 29.78 1.73 19.14
N ALA A 190 28.59 1.11 19.17
CA ALA A 190 27.69 1.25 20.32
C ALA A 190 28.16 0.40 21.52
N LYS A 191 27.82 0.81 22.75
CA LYS A 191 28.32 0.18 24.00
C LYS A 191 27.56 -1.11 24.38
N GLY A 192 27.41 -2.05 23.45
CA GLY A 192 26.45 -3.17 23.52
C GLY A 192 26.79 -4.38 24.40
N TYR A 193 28.02 -4.52 24.92
CA TYR A 193 28.47 -5.69 25.71
C TYR A 193 28.26 -5.51 27.22
N ALA A 194 27.17 -4.83 27.61
CA ALA A 194 26.92 -4.41 28.99
C ALA A 194 26.94 -5.57 30.00
N ALA A 195 26.21 -6.65 29.71
CA ALA A 195 26.13 -7.82 30.59
C ALA A 195 27.46 -8.59 30.65
N GLN A 196 28.16 -8.70 29.52
CA GLN A 196 29.46 -9.37 29.45
C GLN A 196 30.54 -8.59 30.22
N ILE A 197 30.58 -7.26 30.11
CA ILE A 197 31.47 -6.43 30.94
C ILE A 197 31.12 -6.58 32.42
N CYS A 198 29.83 -6.56 32.79
CA CYS A 198 29.39 -6.80 34.17
C CYS A 198 29.81 -8.18 34.70
N MET A 199 29.82 -9.23 33.87
CA MET A 199 30.35 -10.56 34.23
C MET A 199 31.88 -10.56 34.41
N LEU A 200 32.64 -9.84 33.58
CA LEU A 200 34.10 -9.71 33.70
C LEU A 200 34.50 -8.95 34.98
N LEU A 201 33.74 -7.90 35.32
CA LEU A 201 33.87 -7.14 36.57
C LEU A 201 33.53 -8.01 37.80
N LYS A 202 32.45 -8.81 37.71
CA LYS A 202 32.01 -9.70 38.80
C LYS A 202 32.97 -10.87 39.05
N GLY A 203 33.73 -11.27 38.04
CA GLY A 203 34.83 -12.23 38.16
C GLY A 203 36.13 -11.64 38.74
N ASP A 204 36.18 -10.34 39.06
CA ASP A 204 37.37 -9.70 39.60
C ASP A 204 37.33 -9.66 41.14
N PRO A 205 38.22 -10.39 41.86
CA PRO A 205 38.21 -10.42 43.32
C PRO A 205 38.61 -9.07 43.96
N ALA A 206 39.07 -8.10 43.17
CA ALA A 206 39.34 -6.76 43.66
C ALA A 206 38.08 -5.88 43.77
N LEU A 207 36.96 -6.20 43.09
CA LEU A 207 35.80 -5.31 43.01
C LEU A 207 34.65 -5.73 43.97
N THR A 208 33.99 -4.74 44.57
CA THR A 208 32.81 -4.95 45.43
C THR A 208 31.61 -4.30 44.76
N LEU A 209 31.04 -4.96 43.76
CA LEU A 209 29.97 -4.40 42.93
C LEU A 209 28.70 -4.10 43.75
N GLY A 210 28.04 -2.97 43.44
CA GLY A 210 26.78 -2.55 44.07
C GLY A 210 25.55 -3.38 43.68
N ASP A 211 24.37 -2.80 43.86
CA ASP A 211 23.10 -3.51 43.63
C ASP A 211 22.91 -3.97 42.18
N ALA A 212 22.63 -5.26 42.04
CA ALA A 212 22.37 -5.92 40.76
C ALA A 212 21.01 -5.49 40.19
N THR A 213 21.00 -4.91 38.98
CA THR A 213 19.76 -4.59 38.27
C THR A 213 19.48 -5.61 37.15
N GLU A 214 18.22 -6.04 37.02
CA GLU A 214 17.81 -7.05 36.04
C GLU A 214 17.79 -6.52 34.60
N PHE A 215 18.29 -7.32 33.66
CA PHE A 215 18.29 -6.99 32.23
C PHE A 215 16.86 -7.02 31.66
N PRO A 216 16.43 -6.02 30.85
CA PRO A 216 15.04 -5.96 30.39
C PRO A 216 14.66 -7.18 29.55
N VAL A 217 13.58 -7.87 29.95
CA VAL A 217 13.10 -9.12 29.32
C VAL A 217 12.93 -8.99 27.80
N LYS A 218 12.56 -7.80 27.29
CA LYS A 218 12.45 -7.48 25.84
C LYS A 218 13.78 -7.58 25.06
N LYS A 219 14.92 -7.76 25.73
CA LYS A 219 16.27 -7.90 25.15
C LYS A 219 16.83 -9.33 25.28
N ILE A 220 16.06 -10.26 25.84
CA ILE A 220 16.42 -11.68 25.96
C ILE A 220 15.61 -12.48 24.93
N LEU A 221 16.30 -13.20 24.03
CA LEU A 221 15.65 -14.12 23.11
C LEU A 221 15.25 -15.40 23.85
N THR A 222 13.95 -15.57 24.01
CA THR A 222 13.23 -16.73 24.59
C THR A 222 12.34 -17.37 23.53
N ASP A 223 11.83 -18.58 23.77
CA ASP A 223 10.90 -19.30 22.89
C ASP A 223 9.74 -18.39 22.44
N LYS A 224 9.09 -17.69 23.37
CA LYS A 224 8.00 -16.74 23.11
C LYS A 224 8.43 -15.65 22.13
N SER A 225 9.61 -15.06 22.31
CA SER A 225 10.11 -14.02 21.42
C SER A 225 10.40 -14.54 20.00
N VAL A 226 10.90 -15.78 19.86
CA VAL A 226 11.17 -16.42 18.57
C VAL A 226 9.85 -16.79 17.88
N ARG A 227 8.87 -17.31 18.63
CA ARG A 227 7.50 -17.58 18.17
C ARG A 227 6.83 -16.32 17.63
N THR A 228 6.90 -15.21 18.37
CA THR A 228 6.41 -13.90 17.91
C THR A 228 7.16 -13.43 16.67
N TYR A 229 8.50 -13.52 16.63
CA TYR A 229 9.28 -13.14 15.45
C TYR A 229 8.86 -13.91 14.19
N VAL A 230 8.66 -15.24 14.30
CA VAL A 230 8.18 -16.08 13.19
C VAL A 230 6.77 -15.68 12.78
N ALA A 231 5.82 -15.59 13.71
CA ALA A 231 4.44 -15.21 13.40
C ALA A 231 4.36 -13.84 12.70
N THR A 232 5.07 -12.83 13.23
CA THR A 232 5.14 -11.50 12.62
C THR A 232 5.80 -11.50 11.25
N ASN A 233 6.88 -12.28 11.03
CA ASN A 233 7.50 -12.36 9.70
C ASN A 233 6.59 -13.06 8.67
N ILE A 234 5.90 -14.15 9.05
CA ILE A 234 4.92 -14.81 8.19
C ILE A 234 3.79 -13.83 7.80
N THR A 235 3.27 -13.07 8.77
CA THR A 235 2.24 -12.05 8.50
C THR A 235 2.76 -10.92 7.60
N ILE A 236 4.02 -10.50 7.73
CA ILE A 236 4.63 -9.48 6.87
C ILE A 236 4.82 -10.00 5.43
N ASP A 237 5.38 -11.20 5.26
CA ASP A 237 5.68 -11.73 3.93
C ASP A 237 4.39 -12.04 3.15
N ALA A 238 3.36 -12.55 3.85
CA ALA A 238 2.02 -12.74 3.28
C ALA A 238 1.30 -11.44 2.88
N ARG A 239 1.78 -10.26 3.32
CA ARG A 239 1.30 -8.94 2.87
C ARG A 239 2.07 -8.40 1.66
N ASP A 240 3.34 -8.79 1.51
CA ASP A 240 4.19 -8.41 0.37
C ASP A 240 3.82 -9.20 -0.90
N ASP A 241 3.49 -10.50 -0.79
CA ASP A 241 3.13 -11.37 -1.93
C ASP A 241 1.82 -10.94 -2.65
N ASP A 242 0.99 -10.11 -2.01
CA ASP A 242 -0.23 -9.51 -2.56
C ASP A 242 0.02 -8.15 -3.28
N GLU A 243 1.26 -7.63 -3.32
CA GLU A 243 1.61 -6.40 -4.06
C GLU A 243 2.32 -6.71 -5.38
N ASP A 244 1.62 -6.47 -6.51
CA ASP A 244 2.09 -6.69 -7.89
C ASP A 244 3.49 -6.04 -8.15
N PRO A 245 4.56 -6.84 -8.42
CA PRO A 245 5.92 -6.32 -8.53
C PRO A 245 6.19 -5.37 -9.71
N THR A 246 5.26 -5.21 -10.65
CA THR A 246 5.54 -4.65 -11.98
C THR A 246 5.83 -3.14 -12.03
N LEU A 247 5.59 -2.39 -10.95
CA LEU A 247 5.73 -0.92 -10.94
C LEU A 247 7.04 -0.38 -10.33
N ALA A 248 7.75 -1.15 -9.48
CA ALA A 248 8.95 -0.63 -8.81
C ALA A 248 10.18 -0.54 -9.74
N ASP A 249 10.48 -1.62 -10.48
CA ASP A 249 11.73 -1.74 -11.26
C ASP A 249 11.80 -0.85 -12.51
N ILE A 250 10.69 -0.23 -12.92
CA ILE A 250 10.67 0.71 -14.07
C ILE A 250 11.27 2.06 -13.69
N ALA A 251 11.22 2.46 -12.41
CA ALA A 251 11.80 3.74 -11.95
C ALA A 251 13.34 3.70 -11.82
N ILE A 252 13.92 2.53 -11.54
CA ILE A 252 15.34 2.38 -11.21
C ILE A 252 16.22 2.23 -12.47
N LEU A 253 15.67 1.71 -13.58
CA LEU A 253 16.40 1.44 -14.83
C LEU A 253 16.63 2.67 -15.75
N LYS A 254 16.52 3.91 -15.24
CA LYS A 254 16.82 5.16 -15.98
C LYS A 254 17.86 6.09 -15.32
N LYS A 255 18.81 5.54 -14.54
CA LYS A 255 20.06 6.24 -14.21
C LYS A 255 21.30 5.40 -14.55
N LYS A 256 21.93 5.67 -15.70
CA LYS A 256 23.37 5.41 -15.89
C LYS A 256 24.01 6.32 -16.96
N THR A 257 25.09 6.99 -16.54
CA THR A 257 26.26 7.43 -17.33
C THR A 257 26.08 8.19 -18.65
N ALA A 258 26.37 9.49 -18.61
CA ALA A 258 27.15 10.18 -19.64
C ALA A 258 27.95 11.33 -18.98
N SER A 259 29.28 11.24 -18.96
CA SER A 259 30.15 12.30 -18.41
C SER A 259 30.60 13.28 -19.51
N LYS A 260 30.78 14.56 -19.14
CA LYS A 260 31.10 15.68 -20.04
C LYS A 260 32.38 15.47 -20.87
N LYS A 261 32.35 15.98 -22.12
CA LYS A 261 33.39 16.89 -22.64
C LYS A 261 32.73 17.96 -23.55
N LYS A 262 33.34 19.14 -23.63
CA LYS A 262 32.84 20.34 -24.36
C LYS A 262 33.37 20.41 -25.79
N ALA A 263 32.60 21.00 -26.72
CA ALA A 263 33.05 22.05 -27.64
C ALA A 263 31.86 22.78 -28.31
N SER A 264 32.16 23.91 -28.95
CA SER A 264 31.33 25.08 -29.26
C SER A 264 30.60 25.15 -30.63
N SER A 265 29.56 25.99 -30.66
CA SER A 265 29.21 27.03 -31.68
C SER A 265 28.66 26.72 -33.09
N SER A 266 27.49 27.36 -33.33
CA SER A 266 27.09 28.20 -34.50
C SER A 266 26.72 27.62 -35.89
N LYS A 267 25.41 27.71 -36.17
CA LYS A 267 24.73 28.35 -37.33
C LYS A 267 24.76 27.75 -38.76
N ASP A 268 23.52 27.59 -39.25
CA ASP A 268 22.95 27.89 -40.59
C ASP A 268 23.22 26.99 -41.82
N ALA A 269 22.09 26.53 -42.40
CA ALA A 269 21.78 26.27 -43.83
C ALA A 269 22.31 25.04 -44.62
N GLU A 270 21.35 24.16 -44.95
CA GLU A 270 21.06 23.53 -46.27
C GLU A 270 21.95 22.43 -46.93
N ASP A 271 21.22 21.55 -47.62
CA ASP A 271 21.54 20.49 -48.61
C ASP A 271 22.43 19.25 -48.33
N GLU A 272 21.98 18.16 -48.93
CA GLU A 272 22.59 16.84 -49.15
C GLU A 272 23.08 16.75 -50.63
N PRO A 273 23.81 15.71 -51.13
CA PRO A 273 24.34 14.51 -50.45
C PRO A 273 25.80 14.11 -50.85
N MET A 274 26.20 12.90 -50.42
CA MET A 274 27.18 11.96 -51.04
C MET A 274 28.71 12.23 -51.04
N GLU A 275 29.38 11.53 -50.12
CA GLU A 275 30.42 10.48 -50.35
C GLU A 275 31.82 10.80 -50.95
N ILE A 276 32.79 9.92 -50.58
CA ILE A 276 34.16 9.69 -51.10
C ILE A 276 35.34 10.48 -50.49
N VAL A 277 35.94 9.85 -49.47
CA VAL A 277 37.39 9.61 -49.21
C VAL A 277 38.45 10.56 -49.83
N ALA A 278 39.23 11.28 -48.98
CA ALA A 278 40.72 11.22 -48.99
C ALA A 278 41.44 11.99 -47.83
N ASP A 279 42.62 11.46 -47.53
CA ASP A 279 43.71 11.78 -46.59
C ASP A 279 44.22 13.24 -46.32
N LYS A 280 44.55 13.48 -45.02
CA LYS A 280 45.83 14.00 -44.43
C LYS A 280 46.39 15.47 -44.57
N VAL A 281 46.89 15.93 -43.40
CA VAL A 281 48.22 16.59 -43.11
C VAL A 281 48.38 18.14 -42.96
N VAL A 282 48.56 18.55 -41.68
CA VAL A 282 49.56 19.49 -41.07
C VAL A 282 49.62 21.00 -41.43
N GLU A 283 48.97 21.81 -40.57
CA GLU A 283 49.57 22.81 -39.62
C GLU A 283 50.24 24.17 -40.06
N ILE A 284 50.17 25.17 -39.14
CA ILE A 284 51.12 26.30 -38.83
C ILE A 284 50.64 27.79 -39.04
N GLN A 285 50.42 28.50 -37.89
CA GLN A 285 50.60 29.98 -37.59
C GLN A 285 49.73 31.06 -38.31
N GLU A 286 49.60 32.36 -37.89
CA GLU A 286 50.08 33.15 -36.71
C GLU A 286 49.17 34.38 -36.32
N SER A 287 48.98 34.64 -35.01
CA SER A 287 49.15 35.95 -34.30
C SER A 287 48.14 37.18 -34.25
N LYS A 288 48.01 37.70 -33.00
CA LYS A 288 48.10 39.13 -32.50
C LYS A 288 46.94 40.20 -32.54
N LYS A 289 46.59 40.65 -31.31
CA LYS A 289 46.42 42.05 -30.76
C LYS A 289 45.02 42.72 -30.54
N ARG A 290 45.05 43.76 -29.67
CA ARG A 290 44.02 44.61 -28.97
C ARG A 290 44.23 46.11 -29.38
N PRO A 291 43.42 47.17 -29.02
CA PRO A 291 42.76 47.43 -27.69
C PRO A 291 41.45 48.32 -27.64
N ALA A 292 41.00 48.64 -26.40
CA ALA A 292 40.20 49.84 -25.97
C ALA A 292 38.70 49.95 -26.40
N THR A 293 37.84 50.90 -25.93
CA THR A 293 38.01 52.07 -25.02
C THR A 293 36.91 52.23 -23.92
N SER A 294 36.03 53.26 -23.93
CA SER A 294 35.23 53.76 -22.78
C SER A 294 33.88 54.46 -23.14
N ASP A 295 33.12 54.85 -22.08
CA ASP A 295 32.07 55.89 -21.98
C ASP A 295 30.56 55.55 -22.22
N ILE A 296 29.69 56.22 -21.42
CA ILE A 296 28.25 55.95 -21.15
C ILE A 296 27.56 57.28 -20.75
N PRO A 297 26.39 57.71 -21.30
CA PRO A 297 25.16 57.91 -20.46
C PRO A 297 23.76 58.02 -21.17
N VAL A 298 22.68 58.13 -20.35
CA VAL A 298 21.30 58.66 -20.58
C VAL A 298 20.20 57.79 -21.25
N GLU A 299 18.98 57.82 -20.67
CA GLU A 299 17.70 57.21 -21.17
C GLU A 299 16.77 58.22 -21.91
N PRO A 300 15.65 57.80 -22.54
CA PRO A 300 14.34 57.97 -21.84
C PRO A 300 13.19 56.96 -22.15
N HIS A 301 12.40 56.66 -21.11
CA HIS A 301 10.95 56.32 -21.02
C HIS A 301 10.12 55.69 -22.19
N MET A 302 9.48 54.54 -21.87
CA MET A 302 8.04 54.15 -22.08
C MET A 302 7.40 54.17 -23.50
N VAL A 303 6.51 53.24 -23.89
CA VAL A 303 5.12 53.01 -23.41
C VAL A 303 4.68 51.52 -23.60
N SER A 304 3.54 51.12 -23.01
CA SER A 304 3.03 49.75 -22.83
C SER A 304 2.10 49.19 -23.93
N VAL A 305 1.78 47.88 -23.88
CA VAL A 305 0.40 47.31 -23.79
C VAL A 305 0.37 45.75 -23.84
N GLY A 306 -0.35 45.12 -22.90
CA GLY A 306 -1.43 44.16 -23.27
C GLY A 306 -1.20 42.65 -23.45
N SER A 307 -0.97 41.92 -22.35
CA SER A 307 -1.82 40.78 -21.89
C SER A 307 -2.29 39.61 -22.80
N LYS A 308 -2.06 38.39 -22.27
CA LYS A 308 -2.83 37.11 -22.35
C LYS A 308 -2.48 35.99 -23.36
N ALA A 309 -2.04 34.88 -22.75
CA ALA A 309 -2.52 33.51 -22.90
C ALA A 309 -2.31 32.74 -24.23
N LEU A 310 -1.50 31.67 -24.13
CA LEU A 310 -1.64 30.46 -24.95
C LEU A 310 -2.29 29.36 -24.10
N GLY A 311 -3.40 28.80 -24.59
CA GLY A 311 -4.08 27.66 -23.95
C GLY A 311 -3.70 26.34 -24.63
N SER A 312 -3.75 25.25 -23.87
CA SER A 312 -3.59 23.90 -24.43
C SER A 312 -4.68 23.61 -25.45
N ARG A 313 -4.29 23.15 -26.66
CA ARG A 313 -5.20 22.51 -27.61
C ARG A 313 -4.58 21.27 -28.25
N ARG A 314 -5.40 20.22 -28.24
CA ARG A 314 -5.27 19.00 -29.03
C ARG A 314 -5.20 19.38 -30.52
N HIS A 315 -4.33 18.72 -31.29
CA HIS A 315 -4.50 18.64 -32.74
C HIS A 315 -5.09 17.28 -33.12
N LEU A 316 -6.11 17.30 -33.97
CA LEU A 316 -6.78 16.12 -34.51
C LEU A 316 -7.26 16.46 -35.93
N ARG A 317 -6.49 16.01 -36.92
CA ARG A 317 -6.73 15.94 -38.37
C ARG A 317 -5.51 15.20 -38.95
N GLY A 318 -5.64 14.34 -39.96
CA GLY A 318 -6.84 13.90 -40.69
C GLY A 318 -6.47 13.59 -42.15
N CYS A 319 -7.20 12.68 -42.79
CA CYS A 319 -7.11 12.46 -44.23
C CYS A 319 -8.47 12.71 -44.89
N VAL A 320 -8.47 13.03 -46.18
CA VAL A 320 -9.60 13.57 -46.94
C VAL A 320 -9.73 12.79 -48.24
N THR A 321 -10.97 12.46 -48.62
CA THR A 321 -11.42 12.43 -50.04
C THR A 321 -12.93 12.67 -50.10
N GLU A 322 -13.36 13.45 -51.09
CA GLU A 322 -14.77 13.75 -51.43
C GLU A 322 -15.29 12.72 -52.47
N GLY A 323 -16.61 12.66 -52.77
CA GLY A 323 -17.13 11.53 -53.58
C GLY A 323 -18.45 11.59 -54.37
N SER A 324 -19.35 12.58 -54.18
CA SER A 324 -20.60 12.75 -55.00
C SER A 324 -21.68 11.62 -54.85
N SER A 325 -22.95 11.68 -55.31
CA SER A 325 -23.80 12.75 -55.91
C SER A 325 -25.31 12.36 -55.89
N LEU A 326 -26.21 13.31 -56.22
CA LEU A 326 -27.68 13.18 -56.56
C LEU A 326 -28.63 12.75 -55.41
N ALA A 327 -29.91 13.14 -55.28
CA ALA A 327 -30.81 14.24 -55.74
C ALA A 327 -32.18 14.08 -54.97
N GLY A 328 -33.23 14.94 -54.96
CA GLY A 328 -33.49 16.30 -55.46
C GLY A 328 -33.59 17.35 -54.32
N GLU A 329 -34.41 18.43 -54.28
CA GLU A 329 -35.59 18.94 -55.04
C GLU A 329 -37.00 18.43 -54.63
N VAL A 330 -38.05 19.26 -54.43
CA VAL A 330 -38.21 20.72 -54.68
C VAL A 330 -39.32 21.43 -53.85
N THR A 331 -39.11 22.73 -53.51
CA THR A 331 -40.11 23.76 -53.03
C THR A 331 -40.90 23.50 -51.72
N VAL A 332 -41.41 24.47 -50.94
CA VAL A 332 -41.53 25.96 -50.98
C VAL A 332 -41.74 26.42 -49.51
N SER A 333 -41.38 27.61 -48.98
CA SER A 333 -40.56 28.76 -49.42
C SER A 333 -40.36 29.71 -48.20
N GLN A 334 -39.97 30.98 -48.46
CA GLN A 334 -40.08 32.18 -47.58
C GLN A 334 -39.14 32.32 -46.36
N ASP A 335 -38.63 33.52 -46.02
CA ASP A 335 -38.41 34.72 -46.84
C ASP A 335 -37.38 35.71 -46.22
N THR A 336 -37.07 36.77 -46.97
CA THR A 336 -36.54 38.08 -46.55
C THR A 336 -35.22 38.16 -45.75
N ALA A 337 -34.16 38.42 -46.53
CA ALA A 337 -33.33 39.64 -46.42
C ALA A 337 -32.20 39.78 -45.36
N ARG A 338 -30.99 39.34 -45.78
CA ARG A 338 -29.81 40.19 -46.11
C ARG A 338 -29.14 41.16 -45.08
N ARG A 339 -27.79 41.13 -45.13
CA ARG A 339 -26.78 42.24 -45.03
C ARG A 339 -26.19 42.70 -43.67
N THR A 340 -24.98 42.20 -43.40
CA THR A 340 -23.69 42.95 -43.25
C THR A 340 -23.68 44.46 -42.89
N GLY A 341 -22.94 44.82 -41.81
CA GLY A 341 -22.37 46.16 -41.56
C GLY A 341 -22.01 46.39 -40.07
N LYS A 342 -20.74 46.50 -39.65
CA LYS A 342 -19.82 47.68 -39.60
C LYS A 342 -20.17 48.77 -38.57
N MET A 343 -19.20 49.06 -37.67
CA MET A 343 -18.85 50.32 -36.94
C MET A 343 -19.94 51.35 -36.54
N GLY A 344 -19.94 52.03 -35.39
CA GLY A 344 -19.00 52.06 -34.23
C GLY A 344 -18.90 53.47 -33.58
N ARG A 345 -18.31 53.56 -32.36
CA ARG A 345 -17.87 54.76 -31.60
C ARG A 345 -18.88 55.71 -30.87
N LYS A 346 -18.53 55.96 -29.59
CA LYS A 346 -18.53 57.22 -28.80
C LYS A 346 -19.81 57.91 -28.25
N GLU A 347 -20.02 57.69 -26.95
CA GLU A 347 -19.94 58.69 -25.84
C GLU A 347 -20.49 60.14 -25.98
N LYS A 348 -21.42 60.49 -25.09
CA LYS A 348 -21.39 61.64 -24.12
C LYS A 348 -22.49 61.43 -23.06
N LYS A 349 -22.19 61.29 -21.77
CA LYS A 349 -21.99 62.30 -20.71
C LYS A 349 -23.22 63.19 -20.36
N ILE A 350 -23.78 62.94 -19.16
CA ILE A 350 -24.27 63.93 -18.14
C ILE A 350 -25.52 64.78 -18.50
N ASN A 351 -26.50 65.12 -17.63
CA ASN A 351 -27.05 64.66 -16.33
C ASN A 351 -28.26 65.59 -15.98
N VAL A 352 -28.95 65.38 -14.83
CA VAL A 352 -29.82 66.34 -14.08
C VAL A 352 -31.32 66.48 -14.48
N ARG A 353 -32.19 65.98 -13.56
CA ARG A 353 -33.43 66.54 -12.92
C ARG A 353 -34.37 67.50 -13.71
N SER A 354 -35.69 67.57 -13.48
CA SER A 354 -36.44 67.46 -12.19
C SER A 354 -37.98 67.22 -12.34
N ARG A 355 -38.68 67.06 -11.19
CA ARG A 355 -40.12 67.18 -10.81
C ARG A 355 -41.22 67.42 -11.89
N GLY A 356 -42.46 66.92 -11.74
CA GLY A 356 -43.08 66.07 -10.67
C GLY A 356 -44.62 66.18 -10.61
N GLU A 357 -45.29 65.28 -9.84
CA GLU A 357 -46.69 65.34 -9.34
C GLU A 357 -47.85 65.26 -10.39
N SER A 358 -49.07 64.74 -10.13
CA SER A 358 -49.65 64.08 -8.94
C SER A 358 -50.91 63.22 -9.26
N ALA A 359 -51.14 62.13 -8.51
CA ALA A 359 -52.44 61.45 -8.19
C ALA A 359 -53.34 60.89 -9.36
N LYS A 360 -54.17 59.84 -9.20
CA LYS A 360 -54.54 58.98 -8.03
C LYS A 360 -55.11 57.61 -8.46
N ASN A 361 -55.31 56.74 -7.45
CA ASN A 361 -56.13 55.51 -7.40
C ASN A 361 -55.54 54.19 -7.93
N GLN A 362 -56.12 53.09 -7.43
CA GLN A 362 -55.56 51.73 -7.30
C GLN A 362 -56.69 50.69 -7.55
N PRO A 363 -56.43 49.37 -7.69
CA PRO A 363 -56.21 48.52 -6.51
C PRO A 363 -55.18 47.37 -6.64
N SER A 364 -54.57 47.03 -5.50
CA SER A 364 -54.05 45.72 -5.05
C SER A 364 -53.37 44.74 -6.04
N GLY A 365 -52.07 44.47 -5.79
CA GLY A 365 -51.40 43.20 -6.14
C GLY A 365 -51.29 42.27 -4.92
N PRO A 366 -50.17 41.53 -4.68
CA PRO A 366 -48.84 41.68 -5.29
C PRO A 366 -48.32 40.46 -6.09
N ARG A 367 -47.23 40.72 -6.83
CA ARG A 367 -46.32 39.72 -7.44
C ARG A 367 -45.14 39.51 -6.46
N GLY A 368 -44.24 38.54 -6.55
CA GLY A 368 -43.84 37.72 -7.70
C GLY A 368 -42.70 38.36 -8.49
N VAL A 369 -41.72 37.54 -8.90
CA VAL A 369 -40.68 37.79 -9.94
C VAL A 369 -39.40 38.56 -9.52
N THR A 370 -38.31 37.78 -9.36
CA THR A 370 -36.86 38.08 -9.53
C THR A 370 -36.19 39.29 -8.83
N PHE A 371 -35.08 39.00 -8.15
CA PHE A 371 -33.96 39.95 -8.02
C PHE A 371 -32.86 39.65 -9.05
N LYS A 372 -32.37 40.70 -9.71
CA LYS A 372 -31.13 40.63 -10.51
C LYS A 372 -29.91 40.77 -9.59
N ALA A 373 -28.78 40.21 -10.01
CA ALA A 373 -27.51 40.32 -9.30
C ALA A 373 -27.15 41.79 -8.97
N LYS A 374 -27.06 42.11 -7.68
CA LYS A 374 -26.55 43.40 -7.20
C LYS A 374 -25.04 43.31 -6.99
N LYS A 375 -24.32 44.14 -7.74
CA LYS A 375 -22.92 44.48 -7.46
C LYS A 375 -22.89 45.26 -6.14
N PHE A 376 -22.48 44.62 -5.05
CA PHE A 376 -22.27 45.32 -3.78
C PHE A 376 -21.01 46.19 -3.87
N ALA A 377 -21.15 47.45 -3.46
CA ALA A 377 -20.04 48.32 -3.15
C ALA A 377 -19.55 48.05 -1.72
N GLU A 378 -18.46 48.68 -1.33
CA GLU A 378 -17.83 48.48 -0.03
C GLU A 378 -18.68 49.07 1.11
N ASP A 379 -19.13 48.22 2.03
CA ASP A 379 -19.48 48.62 3.40
C ASP A 379 -18.41 48.11 4.37
N LYS A 380 -17.91 49.01 5.22
CA LYS A 380 -16.79 48.73 6.14
C LYS A 380 -17.29 48.10 7.44
N ALA A 381 -17.59 46.80 7.41
CA ALA A 381 -17.54 45.98 8.62
C ALA A 381 -16.09 45.59 8.91
N ALA A 382 -15.69 45.58 10.19
CA ALA A 382 -14.29 45.39 10.58
C ALA A 382 -13.84 43.93 10.43
N ASN A 383 -13.33 43.59 9.25
CA ASN A 383 -12.57 42.37 9.02
C ASN A 383 -11.16 42.74 8.55
N THR A 384 -10.14 42.33 9.30
CA THR A 384 -8.75 42.76 9.10
C THR A 384 -8.15 42.08 7.89
N ARG A 385 -8.38 42.65 6.70
CA ARG A 385 -7.69 42.24 5.46
C ARG A 385 -6.19 42.34 5.71
N GLN A 386 -5.55 41.18 5.89
CA GLN A 386 -4.12 41.06 6.16
C GLN A 386 -3.36 41.80 5.06
N ALA A 387 -2.58 42.81 5.44
CA ALA A 387 -1.96 43.72 4.49
C ALA A 387 -1.09 42.91 3.51
N SER A 388 -1.18 43.22 2.21
CA SER A 388 -0.42 42.53 1.18
C SER A 388 1.07 42.69 1.45
N LEU A 389 1.68 41.67 2.05
CA LEU A 389 3.03 41.72 2.59
C LEU A 389 3.99 41.81 1.40
N ILE A 390 4.50 43.02 1.16
CA ILE A 390 5.34 43.32 0.00
C ILE A 390 6.65 42.54 0.16
N ARG A 391 6.82 41.49 -0.63
CA ARG A 391 8.06 40.70 -0.69
C ARG A 391 9.20 41.65 -1.06
N LYS A 392 10.16 41.81 -0.14
CA LYS A 392 11.41 42.52 -0.42
C LYS A 392 12.20 41.74 -1.45
N LEU A 393 12.87 42.44 -2.35
CA LEU A 393 13.83 41.81 -3.25
C LEU A 393 14.98 41.25 -2.41
N VAL A 394 15.42 40.02 -2.70
CA VAL A 394 16.67 39.48 -2.13
C VAL A 394 17.82 40.27 -2.73
N ASP A 395 18.77 40.69 -1.90
CA ASP A 395 19.93 41.45 -2.36
C ASP A 395 20.85 40.60 -3.26
N PRO A 396 21.62 41.21 -4.20
CA PRO A 396 22.44 40.46 -5.15
C PRO A 396 23.54 39.62 -4.49
N GLU A 397 24.02 40.05 -3.32
CA GLU A 397 25.09 39.40 -2.56
C GLU A 397 24.58 38.08 -1.94
N THR A 398 23.42 38.12 -1.28
CA THR A 398 22.72 36.93 -0.77
C THR A 398 22.27 36.01 -1.90
N THR A 399 21.79 36.57 -3.01
CA THR A 399 21.42 35.79 -4.21
C THR A 399 22.62 35.03 -4.76
N LYS A 400 23.79 35.69 -4.84
CA LYS A 400 25.05 35.08 -5.24
C LYS A 400 25.48 33.99 -4.23
N TYR A 401 25.45 34.27 -2.93
CA TYR A 401 25.81 33.33 -1.88
C TYR A 401 25.04 32.00 -1.98
N PHE A 402 23.69 32.05 -2.01
CA PHE A 402 22.89 30.83 -2.14
C PHE A 402 23.08 30.13 -3.49
N THR A 403 23.36 30.88 -4.56
CA THR A 403 23.73 30.29 -5.86
C THR A 403 25.07 29.55 -5.79
N GLU A 404 26.09 30.10 -5.11
CA GLU A 404 27.39 29.44 -4.94
C GLU A 404 27.27 28.21 -4.02
N ILE A 405 26.49 28.29 -2.93
CA ILE A 405 26.16 27.14 -2.05
C ILE A 405 25.45 26.03 -2.84
N ALA A 406 24.47 26.34 -3.69
CA ALA A 406 23.79 25.35 -4.53
C ALA A 406 24.79 24.64 -5.48
N ASN A 407 25.67 25.40 -6.14
CA ASN A 407 26.70 24.84 -7.03
C ASN A 407 27.71 23.96 -6.28
N VAL A 408 28.06 24.28 -5.03
CA VAL A 408 28.89 23.42 -4.18
C VAL A 408 28.18 22.10 -3.88
N ILE A 409 26.92 22.18 -3.43
CA ILE A 409 26.08 21.04 -3.01
C ILE A 409 25.74 20.08 -4.18
N GLU A 410 25.62 20.58 -5.40
CA GLU A 410 25.42 19.76 -6.61
C GLU A 410 26.74 19.32 -7.28
N GLY A 411 27.84 20.07 -7.10
CA GLY A 411 29.01 20.02 -7.96
C GLY A 411 30.12 19.03 -7.58
N THR A 412 30.04 18.40 -6.40
CA THR A 412 31.18 17.68 -5.81
C THR A 412 30.75 16.45 -5.00
N GLU A 413 31.67 15.48 -4.84
CA GLU A 413 31.56 14.41 -3.85
C GLU A 413 31.78 14.97 -2.43
N ILE A 414 30.82 15.78 -1.94
CA ILE A 414 30.81 16.23 -0.55
C ILE A 414 30.57 15.01 0.33
N ASP A 415 31.45 14.81 1.32
CA ASP A 415 31.29 13.75 2.30
C ASP A 415 29.99 13.91 3.10
N LEU A 416 29.38 12.78 3.47
CA LEU A 416 28.08 12.73 4.13
C LEU A 416 28.09 13.43 5.50
N GLU A 417 29.26 13.58 6.13
CA GLU A 417 29.43 14.29 7.40
C GLU A 417 29.62 15.81 7.22
N GLN A 418 30.07 16.26 6.05
CA GLN A 418 30.26 17.69 5.76
C GLN A 418 28.97 18.36 5.29
N ARG A 419 28.09 17.62 4.59
CA ARG A 419 26.83 18.17 4.05
C ARG A 419 25.97 18.86 5.12
N PRO A 420 25.72 18.30 6.32
CA PRO A 420 24.89 18.97 7.33
C PRO A 420 25.49 20.26 7.87
N VAL A 421 26.82 20.33 7.99
CA VAL A 421 27.52 21.55 8.45
C VAL A 421 27.39 22.67 7.41
N ILE A 422 27.57 22.35 6.12
CA ILE A 422 27.39 23.31 5.02
C ILE A 422 25.94 23.78 4.95
N CYS A 423 24.97 22.85 5.02
CA CYS A 423 23.55 23.20 4.99
C CYS A 423 23.14 24.07 6.18
N GLY A 424 23.62 23.73 7.38
CA GLY A 424 23.37 24.48 8.61
C GLY A 424 23.88 25.91 8.59
N ASN A 425 25.14 26.10 8.19
CA ASN A 425 25.74 27.44 8.10
C ASN A 425 24.97 28.33 7.11
N ALA A 426 24.51 27.78 5.99
CA ALA A 426 23.71 28.52 5.02
C ALA A 426 22.27 28.81 5.49
N LEU A 427 21.71 28.03 6.43
CA LEU A 427 20.45 28.35 7.08
C LEU A 427 20.59 29.44 8.15
N GLU A 428 21.74 29.55 8.82
CA GLU A 428 22.01 30.69 9.72
C GLU A 428 22.18 32.01 8.95
N GLU A 429 22.80 32.00 7.76
CA GLU A 429 22.80 33.16 6.83
C GLU A 429 21.40 33.50 6.27
N ALA A 430 20.42 32.58 6.38
CA ALA A 430 19.02 32.85 6.04
C ALA A 430 18.22 33.54 7.18
N ARG A 431 18.78 33.63 8.40
CA ARG A 431 18.11 34.14 9.60
C ARG A 431 17.61 35.58 9.40
N GLY A 432 16.32 35.81 9.64
CA GLY A 432 15.61 37.07 9.40
C GLY A 432 15.15 37.30 7.94
N LYS A 433 15.72 36.59 6.95
CA LYS A 433 15.40 36.66 5.52
C LYS A 433 14.54 35.46 5.03
N GLU A 434 13.98 34.66 5.94
CA GLU A 434 13.42 33.33 5.65
C GLU A 434 12.28 33.37 4.63
N LEU A 435 11.35 34.32 4.78
CA LEU A 435 10.24 34.52 3.84
C LEU A 435 10.76 34.98 2.48
N GLU A 436 11.63 35.97 2.48
CA GLU A 436 12.23 36.57 1.28
C GLU A 436 12.96 35.52 0.42
N LEU A 437 13.65 34.56 1.06
CA LEU A 437 14.38 33.45 0.42
C LEU A 437 13.49 32.26 0.05
N ALA A 438 12.60 31.82 0.96
CA ALA A 438 11.72 30.69 0.72
C ALA A 438 10.69 30.96 -0.38
N THR A 439 10.26 32.22 -0.54
CA THR A 439 9.34 32.65 -1.62
C THR A 439 10.07 33.08 -2.90
N ASP A 440 11.39 32.87 -2.99
CA ASP A 440 12.10 33.13 -4.23
C ASP A 440 11.96 32.00 -5.25
N TYR A 441 11.74 32.34 -6.52
CA TYR A 441 11.57 31.35 -7.57
C TYR A 441 12.83 30.50 -7.82
N ILE A 442 14.03 31.05 -7.58
CA ILE A 442 15.30 30.34 -7.73
C ILE A 442 15.74 29.80 -6.36
N ILE A 443 15.90 30.68 -5.37
CA ILE A 443 16.53 30.32 -4.09
C ILE A 443 15.69 29.32 -3.29
N SER A 444 14.36 29.25 -3.48
CA SER A 444 13.52 28.20 -2.85
C SER A 444 13.99 26.76 -3.15
N HIS A 445 14.58 26.51 -4.32
CA HIS A 445 15.13 25.19 -4.66
C HIS A 445 16.41 24.90 -3.86
N THR A 446 17.22 25.94 -3.59
CA THR A 446 18.35 25.86 -2.66
C THR A 446 17.84 25.63 -1.25
N MET A 447 16.85 26.40 -0.76
CA MET A 447 16.26 26.24 0.57
C MET A 447 15.73 24.82 0.81
N GLN A 448 15.00 24.22 -0.15
CA GLN A 448 14.59 22.81 -0.08
C GLN A 448 15.80 21.88 0.11
N THR A 449 16.84 22.04 -0.72
CA THR A 449 18.07 21.24 -0.68
C THR A 449 18.87 21.40 0.62
N LEU A 450 18.81 22.58 1.24
CA LEU A 450 19.40 22.86 2.55
C LEU A 450 18.63 22.16 3.68
N LEU A 451 17.30 22.26 3.66
CA LEU A 451 16.41 21.70 4.68
C LEU A 451 16.35 20.16 4.65
N GLU A 452 16.59 19.52 3.50
CA GLU A 452 16.83 18.07 3.38
C GLU A 452 18.23 17.63 3.83
N GLY A 453 19.16 18.57 4.06
CA GLY A 453 20.57 18.27 4.30
C GLY A 453 21.11 18.66 5.68
N CYS A 454 20.47 19.58 6.41
CA CYS A 454 20.91 20.13 7.70
C CYS A 454 20.64 19.20 8.91
N SER A 455 21.07 19.60 10.12
CA SER A 455 20.66 18.92 11.36
C SER A 455 19.22 19.27 11.77
N VAL A 456 18.63 18.45 12.65
CA VAL A 456 17.30 18.69 13.22
C VAL A 456 17.24 20.01 13.98
N ASP A 457 18.31 20.40 14.68
CA ASP A 457 18.38 21.67 15.43
C ASP A 457 18.29 22.89 14.52
N GLN A 458 18.95 22.82 13.36
CA GLN A 458 19.00 23.88 12.35
C GLN A 458 17.67 23.98 11.60
N LEU A 459 17.06 22.82 11.29
CA LEU A 459 15.72 22.72 10.72
C LEU A 459 14.65 23.31 11.68
N CYS A 460 14.72 22.97 12.97
CA CYS A 460 13.85 23.52 13.99
C CYS A 460 14.10 25.03 14.20
N SER A 461 15.35 25.47 14.28
CA SER A 461 15.75 26.90 14.35
C SER A 461 15.13 27.72 13.21
N PHE A 462 15.24 27.24 11.96
CA PHE A 462 14.64 27.88 10.78
C PHE A 462 13.11 27.90 10.82
N LEU A 463 12.47 26.82 11.25
CA LEU A 463 11.01 26.75 11.35
C LEU A 463 10.45 27.62 12.48
N GLN A 464 11.14 27.71 13.61
CA GLN A 464 10.79 28.59 14.71
C GLN A 464 10.99 30.08 14.35
N SER A 465 12.10 30.44 13.68
CA SER A 465 12.35 31.82 13.26
C SER A 465 11.37 32.28 12.16
N SER A 466 10.99 31.37 11.25
CA SER A 466 10.03 31.64 10.18
C SER A 466 8.56 31.52 10.59
N ALA A 467 8.22 30.97 11.77
CA ALA A 467 6.85 30.67 12.21
C ALA A 467 5.85 31.82 11.98
N LYS A 468 6.17 33.03 12.43
CA LYS A 468 5.36 34.27 12.26
C LYS A 468 5.15 34.70 10.80
N LYS A 469 5.94 34.17 9.87
CA LYS A 469 5.82 34.36 8.43
C LYS A 469 5.31 33.09 7.73
N PHE A 470 5.17 31.96 8.42
CA PHE A 470 4.95 30.64 7.83
C PHE A 470 3.64 30.55 7.06
N SER A 471 2.57 31.17 7.55
CA SER A 471 1.30 31.27 6.84
C SER A 471 1.41 31.98 5.48
N HIS A 472 2.37 32.91 5.31
CA HIS A 472 2.68 33.52 4.01
C HIS A 472 3.59 32.64 3.15
N ILE A 473 4.58 31.94 3.75
CA ILE A 473 5.44 30.97 3.05
C ILE A 473 4.57 29.84 2.47
N ALA A 474 3.69 29.25 3.29
CA ALA A 474 2.82 28.13 2.91
C ALA A 474 1.81 28.46 1.81
N MET A 475 1.41 29.74 1.69
CA MET A 475 0.48 30.21 0.66
C MET A 475 1.16 30.72 -0.63
N ASP A 476 2.49 30.76 -0.68
CA ASP A 476 3.26 31.11 -1.88
C ASP A 476 3.49 29.90 -2.81
N ARG A 477 3.66 30.16 -4.11
CA ARG A 477 3.94 29.17 -5.14
C ARG A 477 5.28 28.44 -4.98
N SER A 478 6.28 29.10 -4.39
CA SER A 478 7.63 28.54 -4.17
C SER A 478 7.80 28.17 -2.70
N GLY A 479 7.35 29.05 -1.79
CA GLY A 479 7.42 28.85 -0.35
C GLY A 479 6.66 27.62 0.15
N SER A 480 5.55 27.25 -0.48
CA SER A 480 4.80 26.03 -0.13
C SER A 480 5.64 24.76 -0.29
N HIS A 481 6.47 24.66 -1.34
CA HIS A 481 7.38 23.53 -1.51
C HIS A 481 8.51 23.55 -0.46
N VAL A 482 9.03 24.73 -0.09
CA VAL A 482 9.98 24.86 1.03
C VAL A 482 9.36 24.37 2.34
N ALA A 483 8.09 24.73 2.61
CA ALA A 483 7.35 24.30 3.79
C ALA A 483 7.02 22.79 3.78
N GLU A 484 6.59 22.23 2.64
CA GLU A 484 6.37 20.78 2.51
C GLU A 484 7.66 19.98 2.71
N THR A 485 8.79 20.45 2.16
CA THR A 485 10.11 19.84 2.34
C THR A 485 10.61 19.95 3.78
N ALA A 486 10.41 21.08 4.46
CA ALA A 486 10.77 21.21 5.88
C ALA A 486 9.99 20.22 6.76
N LEU A 487 8.67 20.08 6.53
CA LEU A 487 7.82 19.09 7.21
C LEU A 487 8.20 17.64 6.86
N LYS A 488 8.63 17.38 5.61
CA LYS A 488 9.14 16.06 5.19
C LYS A 488 10.47 15.72 5.88
N SER A 489 11.36 16.70 6.01
CA SER A 489 12.65 16.54 6.69
C SER A 489 12.45 16.28 8.18
N LEU A 490 11.57 17.04 8.86
CA LEU A 490 11.23 16.80 10.27
C LEU A 490 10.75 15.35 10.52
N ALA A 491 9.94 14.80 9.61
CA ALA A 491 9.46 13.43 9.73
C ALA A 491 10.60 12.40 9.77
N MET A 492 11.66 12.61 9.00
CA MET A 492 12.82 11.70 8.96
C MET A 492 13.58 11.62 10.30
N HIS A 493 13.48 12.65 11.15
CA HIS A 493 14.15 12.69 12.45
C HIS A 493 13.35 12.03 13.59
N LEU A 494 12.05 11.74 13.41
CA LEU A 494 11.16 11.11 14.41
C LEU A 494 11.44 9.62 14.70
N GLN A 495 12.70 9.19 14.58
CA GLN A 495 13.19 7.87 15.03
C GLN A 495 14.16 7.97 16.20
N ASP A 496 14.44 9.18 16.68
CA ASP A 496 15.36 9.47 17.78
C ASP A 496 14.61 10.17 18.93
N ASP A 497 14.47 9.48 20.06
CA ASP A 497 13.65 9.90 21.22
C ASP A 497 14.10 11.28 21.75
N ASP A 498 15.40 11.57 21.73
CA ASP A 498 15.98 12.83 22.22
C ASP A 498 15.53 14.04 21.37
N THR A 499 15.17 13.83 20.11
CA THR A 499 14.71 14.90 19.21
C THR A 499 13.23 15.25 19.36
N TYR A 500 12.41 14.33 19.88
CA TYR A 500 10.95 14.42 19.87
C TYR A 500 10.44 15.70 20.55
N SER A 501 11.06 16.12 21.65
CA SER A 501 10.66 17.34 22.37
C SER A 501 10.89 18.62 21.56
N LEU A 502 12.00 18.72 20.82
CA LEU A 502 12.32 19.89 20.00
C LEU A 502 11.39 19.96 18.78
N VAL A 503 11.07 18.81 18.18
CA VAL A 503 10.11 18.72 17.07
C VAL A 503 8.69 19.04 17.56
N LEU A 504 8.29 18.60 18.76
CA LEU A 504 7.02 18.93 19.41
C LEU A 504 6.85 20.43 19.65
N GLU A 505 7.88 21.10 20.18
CA GLU A 505 7.90 22.56 20.39
C GLU A 505 7.76 23.31 19.06
N THR A 506 8.59 22.94 18.08
CA THR A 506 8.59 23.51 16.73
C THR A 506 7.24 23.35 16.04
N LEU A 507 6.66 22.14 16.10
CA LEU A 507 5.33 21.85 15.59
C LEU A 507 4.26 22.70 16.29
N THR A 508 4.36 22.86 17.61
CA THR A 508 3.39 23.65 18.38
C THR A 508 3.43 25.13 18.00
N ALA A 509 4.63 25.71 17.79
CA ALA A 509 4.79 27.07 17.30
C ALA A 509 4.21 27.27 15.88
N LEU A 510 4.48 26.32 14.97
CA LEU A 510 3.90 26.34 13.61
C LEU A 510 2.37 26.24 13.65
N CYS A 511 1.81 25.33 14.46
CA CYS A 511 0.37 25.19 14.62
C CYS A 511 -0.27 26.49 15.14
N GLN A 512 0.33 27.16 16.13
CA GLN A 512 -0.19 28.41 16.70
C GLN A 512 -0.26 29.55 15.68
N GLU A 513 0.74 29.71 14.81
CA GLU A 513 0.75 30.76 13.78
C GLU A 513 -0.12 30.41 12.55
N ILE A 514 -0.35 29.11 12.28
CA ILE A 514 -1.24 28.64 11.20
C ILE A 514 -2.71 28.86 11.55
N VAL A 515 -3.13 28.60 12.79
CA VAL A 515 -4.56 28.71 13.16
C VAL A 515 -5.09 30.15 13.05
N VAL A 516 -4.23 31.16 13.21
CA VAL A 516 -4.56 32.59 13.04
C VAL A 516 -5.18 32.91 11.67
N ASN A 517 -4.79 32.19 10.60
CA ASN A 517 -5.42 32.32 9.29
C ASN A 517 -5.61 30.97 8.59
N VAL A 518 -6.11 29.96 9.32
CA VAL A 518 -6.34 28.62 8.76
C VAL A 518 -7.40 28.62 7.65
N GLY A 519 -8.35 29.57 7.67
CA GLY A 519 -9.39 29.75 6.65
C GLY A 519 -8.81 30.04 5.26
N ASP A 520 -7.95 31.05 5.13
CA ASP A 520 -7.30 31.37 3.85
C ASP A 520 -6.36 30.24 3.41
N ILE A 521 -5.59 29.66 4.35
CA ILE A 521 -4.66 28.56 4.08
C ILE A 521 -5.40 27.33 3.52
N MET A 522 -6.53 26.94 4.11
CA MET A 522 -7.40 25.86 3.61
C MET A 522 -7.92 26.17 2.20
N CYS A 523 -8.30 27.41 1.93
CA CYS A 523 -8.88 27.84 0.66
C CYS A 523 -7.84 28.08 -0.44
N ASN A 524 -6.54 28.12 -0.11
CA ASN A 524 -5.43 28.44 -1.00
C ASN A 524 -4.90 27.18 -1.74
N SER A 525 -4.55 27.36 -3.02
CA SER A 525 -4.06 26.29 -3.89
C SER A 525 -2.75 25.64 -3.44
N TYR A 526 -1.92 26.39 -2.71
CA TYR A 526 -0.63 25.98 -2.17
C TYR A 526 -0.74 25.68 -0.67
N GLY A 527 -1.40 26.57 0.08
CA GLY A 527 -1.61 26.43 1.53
C GLY A 527 -2.32 25.11 1.91
N SER A 528 -3.28 24.68 1.10
CA SER A 528 -3.96 23.40 1.31
C SER A 528 -3.05 22.17 1.14
N HIS A 529 -1.95 22.25 0.39
CA HIS A 529 -0.95 21.18 0.33
C HIS A 529 -0.16 21.11 1.64
N VAL A 530 0.39 22.25 2.09
CA VAL A 530 1.13 22.37 3.36
C VAL A 530 0.27 21.96 4.56
N LEU A 531 -1.01 22.36 4.60
CA LEU A 531 -1.90 21.99 5.71
C LEU A 531 -2.28 20.49 5.70
N ARG A 532 -2.48 19.88 4.53
CA ARG A 532 -2.61 18.41 4.42
C ARG A 532 -1.33 17.70 4.83
N ARG A 533 -0.16 18.24 4.44
CA ARG A 533 1.16 17.72 4.81
C ARG A 533 1.34 17.72 6.34
N LEU A 534 0.97 18.82 6.99
CA LEU A 534 1.00 19.01 8.43
C LEU A 534 0.05 18.05 9.17
N LEU A 535 -1.20 17.90 8.72
CA LEU A 535 -2.15 16.96 9.33
C LEU A 535 -1.63 15.51 9.29
N CYS A 536 -1.08 15.06 8.15
CA CYS A 536 -0.46 13.73 8.04
C CYS A 536 0.75 13.57 8.99
N PHE A 537 1.57 14.62 9.11
CA PHE A 537 2.71 14.68 10.04
C PHE A 537 2.25 14.56 11.50
N CYS A 538 1.24 15.34 11.93
CA CYS A 538 0.68 15.24 13.28
C CYS A 538 0.06 13.86 13.57
N LYS A 539 -0.41 13.12 12.55
CA LYS A 539 -0.89 11.75 12.71
C LYS A 539 0.23 10.70 12.73
N GLY A 540 1.49 11.04 12.40
CA GLY A 540 2.60 10.07 12.26
C GLY A 540 2.56 9.23 10.98
N VAL A 541 1.77 9.64 9.98
CA VAL A 541 1.52 8.90 8.74
C VAL A 541 2.46 9.38 7.62
N SER A 542 2.89 8.44 6.77
CA SER A 542 3.88 8.71 5.72
C SER A 542 3.49 9.86 4.79
N VAL A 543 4.50 10.66 4.43
CA VAL A 543 4.39 11.84 3.56
C VAL A 543 3.94 11.47 2.14
N ASP A 544 4.39 10.32 1.62
CA ASP A 544 4.20 9.96 0.21
C ASP A 544 2.96 9.08 -0.05
N THR A 545 2.36 8.48 1.00
CA THR A 545 0.90 8.52 1.27
C THR A 545 -0.11 8.69 0.12
N PRO A 546 -0.23 7.84 -0.93
CA PRO A 546 -1.10 8.14 -2.07
C PRO A 546 -2.56 8.35 -1.67
N ASP A 547 -3.01 7.66 -0.62
CA ASP A 547 -4.39 7.61 -0.12
C ASP A 547 -4.89 8.95 0.45
N PHE A 548 -3.99 9.90 0.73
CA PHE A 548 -4.30 11.22 1.31
C PHE A 548 -4.13 12.40 0.34
N HIS A 549 -3.39 12.23 -0.77
CA HIS A 549 -3.03 13.35 -1.67
C HIS A 549 -3.46 13.16 -3.13
N SER A 550 -3.38 11.93 -3.68
CA SER A 550 -3.66 11.68 -5.12
C SER A 550 -3.91 10.20 -5.43
N THR A 551 -4.79 9.56 -4.66
CA THR A 551 -5.13 8.13 -4.82
C THR A 551 -5.54 7.82 -6.26
N LYS A 552 -4.89 6.82 -6.89
CA LYS A 552 -5.24 6.41 -8.26
C LYS A 552 -6.72 5.99 -8.31
N PRO A 553 -7.55 6.50 -9.24
CA PRO A 553 -8.99 6.17 -9.27
C PRO A 553 -9.29 4.67 -9.34
N SER A 554 -8.40 3.87 -9.93
CA SER A 554 -8.52 2.40 -9.98
C SER A 554 -8.40 1.72 -8.61
N VAL A 555 -7.64 2.29 -7.65
CA VAL A 555 -7.52 1.74 -6.28
C VAL A 555 -8.80 2.02 -5.51
N VAL A 556 -9.24 3.28 -5.51
CA VAL A 556 -10.50 3.73 -4.88
C VAL A 556 -11.71 2.95 -5.42
N LEU A 557 -11.72 2.66 -6.73
CA LEU A 557 -12.76 1.84 -7.35
C LEU A 557 -12.67 0.36 -6.93
N ALA A 558 -11.47 -0.21 -6.82
CA ALA A 558 -11.29 -1.60 -6.38
C ALA A 558 -11.70 -1.82 -4.91
N GLU A 559 -11.44 -0.85 -4.03
CA GLU A 559 -11.87 -0.87 -2.64
C GLU A 559 -13.40 -0.77 -2.51
N ARG A 560 -14.04 0.20 -3.20
CA ARG A 560 -15.51 0.34 -3.24
C ARG A 560 -16.24 -0.92 -3.69
N LEU A 561 -15.63 -1.67 -4.61
CA LEU A 561 -16.22 -2.87 -5.19
C LEU A 561 -15.86 -4.17 -4.43
N ASN A 562 -15.24 -4.08 -3.24
CA ASN A 562 -14.78 -5.23 -2.44
C ASN A 562 -13.89 -6.19 -3.26
N LEU A 563 -13.04 -5.61 -4.13
CA LEU A 563 -12.05 -6.33 -4.93
C LEU A 563 -10.65 -6.26 -4.32
N ARG A 564 -10.39 -5.28 -3.45
CA ARG A 564 -9.25 -5.20 -2.54
C ARG A 564 -9.76 -5.02 -1.11
N SER A 565 -9.02 -5.51 -0.12
CA SER A 565 -9.25 -5.11 1.28
C SER A 565 -8.90 -3.63 1.45
N SER A 566 -9.70 -2.89 2.24
CA SER A 566 -9.49 -1.47 2.51
C SER A 566 -8.28 -1.25 3.42
N LYS A 567 -7.25 -0.54 2.94
CA LYS A 567 -6.01 -0.27 3.72
C LYS A 567 -6.18 0.67 4.93
N LEU A 568 -7.41 1.06 5.26
CA LEU A 568 -7.74 1.99 6.36
C LEU A 568 -7.87 1.33 7.74
N GLU A 569 -7.90 -0.01 7.83
CA GLU A 569 -7.99 -0.71 9.12
C GLU A 569 -6.62 -0.98 9.76
N GLY A 570 -6.24 -0.12 10.72
CA GLY A 570 -5.36 -0.47 11.83
C GLY A 570 -3.84 -0.32 11.63
N ASN A 571 -3.26 0.68 12.31
CA ASN A 571 -1.87 0.84 12.79
C ASN A 571 -0.67 0.72 11.82
N ASP A 572 -0.71 -0.07 10.75
CA ASP A 572 0.41 -0.27 9.79
C ASP A 572 0.75 0.99 8.94
N LEU A 573 -0.03 2.07 9.08
CA LEU A 573 0.23 3.36 8.42
C LEU A 573 1.13 4.31 9.25
N LEU A 574 1.39 4.00 10.53
CA LEU A 574 2.26 4.80 11.38
C LEU A 574 3.73 4.49 11.08
N GLN A 575 4.42 5.43 10.44
CA GLN A 575 5.87 5.34 10.20
C GLN A 575 6.69 6.08 11.27
N HIS A 576 6.04 6.96 12.03
CA HIS A 576 6.65 7.84 13.03
C HIS A 576 5.74 7.98 14.26
N GLN A 577 6.31 8.45 15.37
CA GLN A 577 5.55 8.75 16.58
C GLN A 577 4.53 9.88 16.33
N PRO A 578 3.24 9.71 16.70
CA PRO A 578 2.19 10.69 16.41
C PRO A 578 2.15 11.84 17.43
N PHE A 579 1.58 12.97 17.01
CA PHE A 579 1.29 14.17 17.80
C PHE A 579 -0.23 14.38 17.92
N PRO A 580 -0.93 13.58 18.76
CA PRO A 580 -2.40 13.55 18.80
C PRO A 580 -3.01 14.88 19.26
N ASP A 581 -2.35 15.60 20.17
CA ASP A 581 -2.87 16.87 20.71
C ASP A 581 -2.79 17.98 19.66
N GLN A 582 -1.66 18.10 18.95
CA GLN A 582 -1.48 19.03 17.84
C GLN A 582 -2.41 18.71 16.67
N LEU A 583 -2.67 17.43 16.39
CA LEU A 583 -3.67 17.01 15.40
C LEU A 583 -5.09 17.48 15.80
N THR A 584 -5.48 17.23 17.06
CA THR A 584 -6.81 17.56 17.58
C THR A 584 -7.03 19.07 17.69
N PHE A 585 -5.97 19.82 18.04
CA PHE A 585 -5.93 21.28 18.03
C PHE A 585 -6.13 21.85 16.63
N LEU A 586 -5.29 21.45 15.66
CA LEU A 586 -5.40 21.90 14.27
C LEU A 586 -6.79 21.62 13.69
N ILE A 587 -7.29 20.39 13.85
CA ILE A 587 -8.60 20.01 13.32
C ILE A 587 -9.72 20.80 14.00
N SER A 588 -9.64 21.08 15.31
CA SER A 588 -10.65 21.89 16.00
C SER A 588 -10.66 23.34 15.49
N GLU A 589 -9.49 23.95 15.32
CA GLU A 589 -9.38 25.33 14.83
C GLU A 589 -9.78 25.47 13.35
N MET A 590 -9.53 24.45 12.52
CA MET A 590 -10.07 24.38 11.15
C MET A 590 -11.60 24.47 11.08
N LEU A 591 -12.33 24.17 12.16
CA LEU A 591 -13.79 24.26 12.23
C LEU A 591 -14.29 25.65 12.65
N ASN A 592 -13.43 26.52 13.17
CA ASN A 592 -13.83 27.87 13.57
C ASN A 592 -14.23 28.75 12.35
N PRO A 593 -13.50 28.77 11.22
CA PRO A 593 -13.97 29.41 9.99
C PRO A 593 -15.28 28.84 9.44
N LEU A 594 -15.51 27.52 9.57
CA LEU A 594 -16.76 26.86 9.14
C LEU A 594 -18.00 27.33 9.93
N ARG A 595 -17.82 27.88 11.14
CA ARG A 595 -18.90 28.52 11.92
C ARG A 595 -19.28 29.92 11.41
N VAL A 596 -18.41 30.56 10.60
CA VAL A 596 -18.58 31.93 10.10
C VAL A 596 -19.01 31.94 8.63
N ASP A 597 -18.34 31.16 7.78
CA ASP A 597 -18.73 30.98 6.37
C ASP A 597 -18.56 29.52 5.94
N ILE A 598 -19.55 28.70 6.34
CA ILE A 598 -19.62 27.30 5.93
C ILE A 598 -19.71 27.13 4.41
N SER A 599 -20.33 28.10 3.71
CA SER A 599 -20.69 27.96 2.29
C SER A 599 -19.47 28.05 1.39
N THR A 600 -18.60 29.03 1.63
CA THR A 600 -17.33 29.15 0.90
C THR A 600 -16.42 27.94 1.13
N ILE A 601 -16.38 27.41 2.36
CA ILE A 601 -15.44 26.34 2.73
C ILE A 601 -15.94 24.96 2.27
N GLN A 602 -17.24 24.70 2.26
CA GLN A 602 -17.84 23.48 1.68
C GLN A 602 -17.65 23.40 0.16
N LEU A 603 -17.69 24.54 -0.54
CA LEU A 603 -17.70 24.60 -2.01
C LEU A 603 -16.32 24.87 -2.63
N ASN A 604 -15.33 25.32 -1.85
CA ASN A 604 -13.97 25.46 -2.34
C ASN A 604 -13.27 24.08 -2.44
N GLN A 605 -12.66 23.82 -3.60
CA GLN A 605 -11.97 22.56 -3.92
C GLN A 605 -10.82 22.26 -2.97
N TYR A 606 -10.04 23.28 -2.58
CA TYR A 606 -8.84 23.11 -1.76
C TYR A 606 -9.19 22.82 -0.29
N SER A 607 -10.16 23.54 0.28
CA SER A 607 -10.63 23.30 1.64
C SER A 607 -11.32 21.94 1.76
N SER A 608 -12.11 21.54 0.75
CA SER A 608 -12.66 20.18 0.65
C SER A 608 -11.57 19.11 0.72
N LEU A 609 -10.45 19.29 0.00
CA LEU A 609 -9.32 18.36 0.07
C LEU A 609 -8.68 18.32 1.48
N VAL A 610 -8.52 19.46 2.16
CA VAL A 610 -8.00 19.46 3.55
C VAL A 610 -8.96 18.72 4.49
N LEU A 611 -10.27 18.97 4.38
CA LEU A 611 -11.29 18.33 5.21
C LEU A 611 -11.39 16.82 4.95
N GLN A 612 -11.27 16.38 3.68
CA GLN A 612 -11.16 14.97 3.32
C GLN A 612 -9.93 14.31 3.97
N THR A 613 -8.77 14.98 3.99
CA THR A 613 -7.56 14.47 4.66
C THR A 613 -7.79 14.38 6.18
N ALA A 614 -8.33 15.42 6.83
CA ALA A 614 -8.61 15.41 8.26
C ALA A 614 -9.56 14.26 8.66
N LEU A 615 -10.67 14.08 7.93
CA LEU A 615 -11.63 12.98 8.15
C LEU A 615 -10.98 11.60 8.00
N LYS A 616 -10.15 11.38 6.98
CA LYS A 616 -9.41 10.12 6.80
C LYS A 616 -8.44 9.84 7.94
N LEU A 617 -7.73 10.86 8.43
CA LEU A 617 -6.79 10.72 9.56
C LEU A 617 -7.52 10.48 10.90
N LEU A 618 -8.81 10.81 10.98
CA LEU A 618 -9.68 10.53 12.12
C LEU A 618 -10.47 9.21 12.01
N ALA A 619 -10.32 8.44 10.93
CA ALA A 619 -10.97 7.14 10.79
C ALA A 619 -10.74 6.25 12.03
N GLY A 620 -11.82 5.68 12.58
CA GLY A 620 -11.81 4.91 13.83
C GLY A 620 -11.95 5.72 15.13
N ASN A 621 -11.82 7.06 15.09
CA ASN A 621 -12.07 7.93 16.25
C ASN A 621 -13.53 8.38 16.30
N GLU A 622 -14.44 7.47 16.68
CA GLU A 622 -15.89 7.71 16.62
C GLU A 622 -16.39 8.96 17.38
N PRO A 623 -15.91 9.29 18.60
CA PRO A 623 -16.37 10.48 19.31
C PRO A 623 -16.06 11.78 18.55
N GLU A 624 -14.84 11.88 17.99
CA GLU A 624 -14.40 13.07 17.28
C GLU A 624 -15.07 13.19 15.90
N LEU A 625 -15.23 12.07 15.19
CA LEU A 625 -16.01 12.04 13.94
C LEU A 625 -17.48 12.43 14.18
N SER A 626 -18.08 11.98 15.28
CA SER A 626 -19.45 12.34 15.68
C SER A 626 -19.60 13.82 16.03
N ARG A 627 -18.54 14.46 16.56
CA ARG A 627 -18.50 15.92 16.81
C ARG A 627 -18.36 16.72 15.52
N ILE A 628 -17.50 16.27 14.61
CA ILE A 628 -17.07 17.05 13.43
C ILE A 628 -18.07 16.96 12.28
N ILE A 629 -18.55 15.77 11.95
CA ILE A 629 -19.37 15.56 10.75
C ILE A 629 -20.67 16.40 10.75
N PRO A 630 -21.42 16.54 11.86
CA PRO A 630 -22.58 17.45 11.91
C PRO A 630 -22.24 18.90 11.59
N ILE A 631 -21.08 19.40 12.05
CA ILE A 631 -20.59 20.75 11.72
C ILE A 631 -20.30 20.84 10.21
N LEU A 632 -19.65 19.83 9.62
CA LEU A 632 -19.37 19.78 8.17
C LEU A 632 -20.62 19.66 7.29
N LEU A 633 -21.74 19.17 7.83
CA LEU A 633 -23.06 19.17 7.16
C LEU A 633 -23.85 20.47 7.36
N GLY A 634 -23.41 21.34 8.29
CA GLY A 634 -24.11 22.55 8.69
C GLY A 634 -25.35 22.27 9.55
N CYS A 635 -25.27 21.29 10.44
CA CYS A 635 -26.24 21.07 11.50
C CYS A 635 -25.84 21.86 12.76
N CYS A 636 -26.81 22.34 13.52
CA CYS A 636 -26.56 22.92 14.84
C CYS A 636 -26.06 21.82 15.80
N VAL A 637 -25.19 22.19 16.75
CA VAL A 637 -24.56 21.23 17.67
C VAL A 637 -25.42 21.01 18.93
N ASP A 638 -26.31 21.95 19.24
CA ASP A 638 -26.99 22.06 20.53
C ASP A 638 -28.45 21.54 20.56
N GLU A 639 -28.91 20.90 19.48
CA GLU A 639 -30.26 20.33 19.35
C GLU A 639 -30.24 18.90 18.74
N ASP A 640 -31.38 18.21 18.83
CA ASP A 640 -31.60 16.86 18.27
C ASP A 640 -31.05 16.73 16.83
N LEU A 641 -30.02 15.88 16.69
CA LEU A 641 -29.32 15.64 15.44
C LEU A 641 -30.23 15.03 14.36
N GLU A 642 -31.23 14.22 14.76
CA GLU A 642 -32.16 13.59 13.83
C GLU A 642 -33.07 14.64 13.17
N ARG A 643 -33.57 15.59 13.97
CA ARG A 643 -34.29 16.78 13.49
C ARG A 643 -33.40 17.69 12.66
N ASN A 644 -32.19 18.02 13.14
CA ASN A 644 -31.25 18.90 12.44
C ASN A 644 -30.84 18.35 11.05
N LEU A 645 -30.61 17.05 10.92
CA LEU A 645 -30.36 16.40 9.63
C LEU A 645 -31.60 16.41 8.71
N THR A 646 -32.80 16.29 9.28
CA THR A 646 -34.06 16.37 8.53
C THR A 646 -34.30 17.78 7.96
N GLU A 647 -34.06 18.83 8.76
CA GLU A 647 -34.18 20.23 8.32
C GLU A 647 -33.06 20.61 7.32
N ALA A 648 -31.82 20.14 7.54
CA ALA A 648 -30.71 20.34 6.62
C ALA A 648 -30.78 19.50 5.33
N GLY A 649 -31.55 18.41 5.30
CA GLY A 649 -31.50 17.38 4.26
C GLY A 649 -31.66 17.91 2.83
N LYS A 650 -32.63 18.81 2.60
CA LYS A 650 -32.83 19.47 1.28
C LYS A 650 -31.63 20.30 0.83
N ARG A 651 -30.90 20.89 1.78
CA ARG A 651 -29.71 21.71 1.53
C ARG A 651 -28.51 20.82 1.21
N ILE A 652 -28.32 19.73 1.97
CA ILE A 652 -27.28 18.73 1.71
C ILE A 652 -27.50 18.04 0.36
N LEU A 653 -28.75 17.73 -0.01
CA LEU A 653 -29.13 17.18 -1.33
C LEU A 653 -28.79 18.10 -2.52
N HIS A 654 -28.64 19.41 -2.30
CA HIS A 654 -28.13 20.33 -3.31
C HIS A 654 -26.59 20.47 -3.24
N LEU A 655 -26.01 20.48 -2.04
CA LEU A 655 -24.54 20.50 -1.88
C LEU A 655 -23.87 19.28 -2.52
N VAL A 656 -24.47 18.08 -2.50
CA VAL A 656 -23.92 16.90 -3.22
C VAL A 656 -24.01 17.00 -4.75
N GLU A 657 -24.71 18.02 -5.28
CA GLU A 657 -24.67 18.37 -6.70
C GLU A 657 -23.45 19.23 -7.05
N GLU A 658 -22.66 19.69 -6.08
CA GLU A 658 -21.42 20.46 -6.28
C GLU A 658 -20.15 19.60 -6.14
N ASN A 659 -19.20 19.76 -7.07
CA ASN A 659 -18.04 18.87 -7.22
C ASN A 659 -17.12 18.82 -5.99
N ALA A 660 -16.90 19.96 -5.31
CA ALA A 660 -16.06 20.00 -4.13
C ALA A 660 -16.71 19.28 -2.93
N PHE A 661 -18.01 19.50 -2.70
CA PHE A 661 -18.72 18.89 -1.59
C PHE A 661 -19.11 17.43 -1.86
N SER A 662 -19.34 17.01 -3.11
CA SER A 662 -19.57 15.60 -3.43
C SER A 662 -18.39 14.73 -2.98
N HIS A 663 -17.15 15.14 -3.29
CA HIS A 663 -15.95 14.43 -2.83
C HIS A 663 -15.73 14.46 -1.32
N LEU A 664 -16.13 15.55 -0.65
CA LEU A 664 -16.15 15.60 0.82
C LEU A 664 -17.18 14.59 1.38
N MET A 665 -18.37 14.53 0.80
CA MET A 665 -19.44 13.64 1.24
C MET A 665 -19.13 12.16 1.01
N GLU A 666 -18.41 11.82 -0.06
CA GLU A 666 -17.88 10.46 -0.27
C GLU A 666 -16.95 10.02 0.88
N VAL A 667 -16.13 10.92 1.42
CA VAL A 667 -15.25 10.64 2.56
C VAL A 667 -16.03 10.64 3.88
N ILE A 668 -16.97 11.57 4.09
CA ILE A 668 -17.87 11.56 5.25
C ILE A 668 -18.58 10.21 5.37
N LEU A 669 -19.15 9.70 4.26
CA LEU A 669 -19.84 8.41 4.24
C LEU A 669 -18.92 7.19 4.46
N ALA A 670 -17.63 7.31 4.11
CA ALA A 670 -16.66 6.26 4.39
C ALA A 670 -16.36 6.15 5.89
N VAL A 671 -16.06 7.28 6.54
CA VAL A 671 -15.59 7.32 7.93
C VAL A 671 -16.70 7.46 8.98
N SER A 672 -17.94 7.80 8.59
CA SER A 672 -19.05 7.98 9.53
C SER A 672 -19.22 6.77 10.48
N PRO A 673 -19.28 6.99 11.80
CA PRO A 673 -19.71 5.98 12.77
C PRO A 673 -21.13 5.48 12.44
N ASP A 674 -21.43 4.22 12.72
CA ASP A 674 -22.62 3.54 12.19
C ASP A 674 -23.93 4.25 12.55
N GLY A 675 -24.08 4.75 13.78
CA GLY A 675 -25.26 5.51 14.19
C GLY A 675 -25.48 6.78 13.35
N LEU A 676 -24.40 7.50 13.03
CA LEU A 676 -24.44 8.72 12.23
C LEU A 676 -24.65 8.41 10.74
N TYR A 677 -24.00 7.38 10.21
CA TYR A 677 -24.25 6.86 8.87
C TYR A 677 -25.75 6.55 8.68
N ASN A 678 -26.37 5.88 9.66
CA ASN A 678 -27.78 5.50 9.61
C ASN A 678 -28.72 6.73 9.55
N GLN A 679 -28.43 7.77 10.34
CA GLN A 679 -29.20 9.02 10.30
C GLN A 679 -29.02 9.76 8.96
N ILE A 680 -27.79 9.89 8.45
CA ILE A 680 -27.51 10.50 7.15
C ILE A 680 -28.26 9.75 6.03
N PHE A 681 -28.16 8.41 6.00
CA PHE A 681 -28.86 7.57 5.02
C PHE A 681 -30.38 7.76 5.08
N THR A 682 -30.99 7.66 6.27
CA THR A 682 -32.45 7.66 6.42
C THR A 682 -33.09 9.04 6.33
N LYS A 683 -32.39 10.13 6.68
CA LYS A 683 -32.95 11.49 6.74
C LYS A 683 -32.55 12.39 5.57
N VAL A 684 -31.43 12.12 4.91
CA VAL A 684 -30.93 12.93 3.79
C VAL A 684 -31.10 12.24 2.44
N PHE A 685 -30.74 10.97 2.30
CA PHE A 685 -30.59 10.33 0.99
C PHE A 685 -31.71 9.36 0.58
N LYS A 686 -32.43 8.77 1.54
CA LYS A 686 -33.62 7.95 1.26
C LYS A 686 -34.66 8.72 0.44
N ALA A 687 -35.31 8.02 -0.49
CA ALA A 687 -36.23 8.53 -1.51
C ALA A 687 -35.62 9.53 -2.52
N SER A 688 -34.28 9.67 -2.55
CA SER A 688 -33.55 10.54 -3.50
C SER A 688 -32.48 9.79 -4.30
N LEU A 689 -32.27 8.48 -4.08
CA LEU A 689 -31.10 7.75 -4.57
C LEU A 689 -31.05 7.72 -6.10
N PHE A 690 -32.18 7.51 -6.78
CA PHE A 690 -32.22 7.47 -8.25
C PHE A 690 -31.97 8.85 -8.89
N LYS A 691 -32.48 9.94 -8.28
CA LYS A 691 -32.18 11.31 -8.73
C LYS A 691 -30.68 11.59 -8.59
N MET A 692 -30.09 11.31 -7.43
CA MET A 692 -28.66 11.51 -7.18
C MET A 692 -27.79 10.66 -8.10
N SER A 693 -28.16 9.39 -8.33
CA SER A 693 -27.46 8.48 -9.25
C SER A 693 -27.37 9.01 -10.68
N SER A 694 -28.30 9.86 -11.08
CA SER A 694 -28.31 10.47 -12.41
C SER A 694 -27.36 11.68 -12.54
N HIS A 695 -27.00 12.34 -11.43
CA HIS A 695 -26.21 13.58 -11.46
C HIS A 695 -24.72 13.34 -11.78
N PRO A 696 -24.03 14.22 -12.54
CA PRO A 696 -22.59 14.09 -12.81
C PRO A 696 -21.71 13.90 -11.57
N TYR A 697 -22.05 14.54 -10.45
CA TYR A 697 -21.27 14.47 -9.20
C TYR A 697 -21.93 13.60 -8.11
N ALA A 698 -23.22 13.80 -7.79
CA ALA A 698 -23.90 13.09 -6.71
C ALA A 698 -23.97 11.56 -6.90
N ASN A 699 -23.83 11.04 -8.13
CA ASN A 699 -23.77 9.60 -8.35
C ASN A 699 -22.56 8.95 -7.65
N PHE A 700 -21.46 9.66 -7.48
CA PHE A 700 -20.29 9.17 -6.75
C PHE A 700 -20.57 9.13 -5.23
N VAL A 701 -21.37 10.06 -4.70
CA VAL A 701 -21.89 10.01 -3.33
C VAL A 701 -22.80 8.79 -3.14
N VAL A 702 -23.66 8.46 -4.12
CA VAL A 702 -24.45 7.21 -4.07
C VAL A 702 -23.52 5.99 -4.10
N GLN A 703 -22.51 5.94 -4.98
CA GLN A 703 -21.54 4.85 -4.98
C GLN A 703 -20.87 4.68 -3.61
N ALA A 704 -20.43 5.77 -2.96
CA ALA A 704 -19.84 5.73 -1.63
C ALA A 704 -20.84 5.27 -0.56
N LEU A 705 -22.10 5.74 -0.60
CA LEU A 705 -23.19 5.32 0.29
C LEU A 705 -23.43 3.80 0.20
N VAL A 706 -23.60 3.30 -1.02
CA VAL A 706 -23.86 1.87 -1.26
C VAL A 706 -22.64 1.04 -0.83
N SER A 707 -21.42 1.46 -1.20
CA SER A 707 -20.16 0.77 -0.84
C SER A 707 -19.99 0.62 0.68
N HIS A 708 -20.34 1.64 1.46
CA HIS A 708 -20.15 1.69 2.91
C HIS A 708 -21.38 1.22 3.72
N SER A 709 -22.47 0.78 3.06
CA SER A 709 -23.68 0.33 3.73
C SER A 709 -23.41 -0.78 4.76
N ARG A 710 -23.77 -0.51 6.01
CA ARG A 710 -23.48 -1.37 7.18
C ARG A 710 -24.47 -2.53 7.40
N SER A 711 -25.76 -2.33 7.08
CA SER A 711 -26.84 -3.28 7.38
C SER A 711 -27.53 -3.83 6.14
N ARG A 712 -28.15 -5.02 6.25
CA ARG A 712 -28.99 -5.60 5.18
C ARG A 712 -30.20 -4.71 4.84
N GLU A 713 -30.75 -3.99 5.82
CA GLU A 713 -31.88 -3.07 5.60
C GLU A 713 -31.48 -1.87 4.73
N HIS A 714 -30.23 -1.40 4.78
CA HIS A 714 -29.74 -0.40 3.82
C HIS A 714 -29.78 -0.94 2.39
N VAL A 715 -29.22 -2.13 2.16
CA VAL A 715 -29.21 -2.76 0.82
C VAL A 715 -30.63 -2.99 0.31
N LYS A 716 -31.57 -3.36 1.19
CA LYS A 716 -32.99 -3.49 0.86
C LYS A 716 -33.62 -2.16 0.44
N VAL A 717 -33.45 -1.07 1.21
CA VAL A 717 -33.98 0.26 0.83
C VAL A 717 -33.31 0.80 -0.45
N ILE A 718 -32.00 0.57 -0.62
CA ILE A 718 -31.27 0.91 -1.85
C ILE A 718 -31.81 0.11 -3.04
N TRP A 719 -32.13 -1.17 -2.84
CA TRP A 719 -32.71 -2.06 -3.85
C TRP A 719 -34.12 -1.63 -4.26
N GLU A 720 -34.97 -1.24 -3.30
CA GLU A 720 -36.31 -0.69 -3.53
C GLU A 720 -36.27 0.55 -4.45
N GLU A 721 -35.26 1.43 -4.33
CA GLU A 721 -35.09 2.62 -5.18
C GLU A 721 -34.36 2.38 -6.51
N LEU A 722 -33.32 1.51 -6.52
CA LEU A 722 -32.38 1.40 -7.64
C LEU A 722 -32.43 0.07 -8.41
N GLY A 723 -32.91 -1.03 -7.83
CA GLY A 723 -32.84 -2.37 -8.42
C GLY A 723 -33.54 -2.46 -9.77
N THR A 724 -34.72 -1.84 -9.89
CA THR A 724 -35.49 -1.77 -11.14
C THR A 724 -34.95 -0.77 -12.17
N LYS A 725 -33.80 -0.13 -11.91
CA LYS A 725 -33.27 1.00 -12.70
C LYS A 725 -31.95 0.70 -13.42
N PHE A 726 -31.42 -0.52 -13.33
CA PHE A 726 -30.11 -0.89 -13.87
C PHE A 726 -29.96 -0.53 -15.36
N LYS A 727 -30.96 -0.84 -16.19
CA LYS A 727 -30.98 -0.48 -17.61
C LYS A 727 -30.82 1.02 -17.85
N ILE A 728 -31.62 1.82 -17.16
CA ILE A 728 -31.58 3.29 -17.27
C ILE A 728 -30.22 3.81 -16.78
N LEU A 729 -29.70 3.29 -15.66
CA LEU A 729 -28.39 3.66 -15.13
C LEU A 729 -27.26 3.34 -16.12
N PHE A 730 -27.36 2.29 -16.94
CA PHE A 730 -26.42 2.04 -18.04
C PHE A 730 -26.64 3.00 -19.23
N GLU A 731 -27.89 3.24 -19.64
CA GLU A 731 -28.25 4.19 -20.71
C GLU A 731 -27.75 5.63 -20.43
N ILE A 732 -27.64 6.04 -19.17
CA ILE A 732 -27.08 7.35 -18.77
C ILE A 732 -25.62 7.30 -18.27
N GLY A 733 -24.88 6.21 -18.50
CA GLY A 733 -23.45 6.10 -18.21
C GLY A 733 -23.09 6.10 -16.71
N LYS A 734 -23.92 5.48 -15.87
CA LYS A 734 -23.82 5.40 -14.39
C LYS A 734 -23.59 3.98 -13.88
N SER A 735 -22.90 3.16 -14.68
CA SER A 735 -22.56 1.77 -14.38
C SER A 735 -21.86 1.55 -13.03
N GLY A 736 -21.13 2.56 -12.52
CA GLY A 736 -20.53 2.53 -11.18
C GLY A 736 -21.54 2.36 -10.04
N VAL A 737 -22.76 2.90 -10.16
CA VAL A 737 -23.82 2.73 -9.16
C VAL A 737 -24.29 1.27 -9.10
N VAL A 738 -24.45 0.63 -10.27
CA VAL A 738 -24.81 -0.79 -10.38
C VAL A 738 -23.69 -1.68 -9.85
N ALA A 739 -22.44 -1.37 -10.18
CA ALA A 739 -21.27 -2.08 -9.68
C ALA A 739 -21.18 -2.03 -8.13
N ALA A 740 -21.38 -0.84 -7.53
CA ALA A 740 -21.38 -0.68 -6.08
C ALA A 740 -22.52 -1.48 -5.41
N LEU A 741 -23.71 -1.52 -6.02
CA LEU A 741 -24.85 -2.27 -5.48
C LEU A 741 -24.64 -3.79 -5.57
N LEU A 742 -24.07 -4.31 -6.66
CA LEU A 742 -23.62 -5.70 -6.74
C LEU A 742 -22.59 -6.02 -5.64
N ALA A 743 -21.59 -5.17 -5.44
CA ALA A 743 -20.56 -5.36 -4.42
C ALA A 743 -21.12 -5.31 -2.98
N ALA A 744 -22.08 -4.43 -2.69
CA ALA A 744 -22.74 -4.32 -1.39
C ALA A 744 -23.72 -5.48 -1.14
N SER A 745 -24.47 -5.89 -2.16
CA SER A 745 -25.33 -7.07 -2.16
C SER A 745 -24.55 -8.33 -1.78
N GLN A 746 -23.40 -8.54 -2.43
CA GLN A 746 -22.50 -9.65 -2.12
C GLN A 746 -21.92 -9.55 -0.70
N ARG A 747 -21.43 -8.37 -0.29
CA ARG A 747 -20.79 -8.16 1.02
C ARG A 747 -21.75 -8.40 2.19
N LEU A 748 -23.04 -8.07 2.03
CA LEU A 748 -24.06 -8.22 3.07
C LEU A 748 -24.96 -9.44 2.90
N GLN A 749 -24.81 -10.21 1.81
CA GLN A 749 -25.66 -11.36 1.44
C GLN A 749 -27.14 -10.97 1.44
N MET A 750 -27.51 -10.01 0.59
CA MET A 750 -28.88 -9.50 0.47
C MET A 750 -29.19 -9.13 -0.99
N HIS A 751 -30.34 -9.56 -1.49
CA HIS A 751 -30.78 -9.38 -2.89
C HIS A 751 -29.79 -9.91 -3.95
N GLU A 752 -28.98 -10.91 -3.61
CA GLU A 752 -27.91 -11.44 -4.48
C GLU A 752 -28.45 -12.00 -5.80
N HIS A 753 -29.54 -12.76 -5.74
CA HIS A 753 -30.21 -13.32 -6.90
C HIS A 753 -30.86 -12.23 -7.76
N GLU A 754 -31.57 -11.31 -7.11
CA GLU A 754 -32.30 -10.24 -7.77
C GLU A 754 -31.35 -9.23 -8.44
N CYS A 755 -30.19 -8.92 -7.84
CA CYS A 755 -29.13 -8.14 -8.49
C CYS A 755 -28.57 -8.87 -9.73
N CYS A 756 -28.33 -10.18 -9.65
CA CYS A 756 -27.87 -10.97 -10.79
C CYS A 756 -28.92 -11.05 -11.91
N GLN A 757 -30.21 -11.09 -11.57
CA GLN A 757 -31.31 -11.11 -12.54
C GLN A 757 -31.49 -9.73 -13.20
N ALA A 758 -31.60 -8.66 -12.43
CA ALA A 758 -31.77 -7.30 -12.98
C ALA A 758 -30.57 -6.82 -13.80
N LEU A 759 -29.35 -7.30 -13.52
CA LEU A 759 -28.18 -7.07 -14.38
C LEU A 759 -28.34 -7.78 -15.74
N SER A 760 -28.92 -8.98 -15.76
CA SER A 760 -29.21 -9.71 -17.00
C SER A 760 -30.29 -8.97 -17.79
N ASP A 761 -31.44 -8.73 -17.18
CA ASP A 761 -32.61 -8.06 -17.79
C ASP A 761 -32.30 -6.63 -18.28
N ALA A 762 -31.26 -5.99 -17.72
CA ALA A 762 -30.80 -4.68 -18.18
C ALA A 762 -30.05 -4.74 -19.52
N VAL A 763 -29.33 -5.84 -19.82
CA VAL A 763 -28.49 -5.98 -21.02
C VAL A 763 -29.05 -6.97 -22.04
N HIS A 764 -30.12 -7.68 -21.72
CA HIS A 764 -30.62 -8.84 -22.46
C HIS A 764 -32.15 -8.91 -22.42
N ASN A 765 -32.76 -9.20 -23.57
CA ASN A 765 -34.19 -9.43 -23.72
C ASN A 765 -34.46 -10.95 -23.66
N ALA A 766 -35.61 -11.36 -23.09
CA ALA A 766 -35.90 -12.78 -22.84
C ALA A 766 -35.96 -13.68 -24.08
N ASP A 767 -36.16 -13.10 -25.27
CA ASP A 767 -36.24 -13.80 -26.55
C ASP A 767 -34.88 -13.99 -27.25
N GLU A 768 -33.79 -13.43 -26.70
CA GLU A 768 -32.45 -13.47 -27.29
C GLU A 768 -31.63 -14.67 -26.79
N PRO A 769 -30.53 -15.06 -27.48
CA PRO A 769 -29.55 -15.98 -26.92
C PRO A 769 -28.73 -15.31 -25.80
N SER A 770 -28.71 -15.95 -24.61
CA SER A 770 -27.95 -15.49 -23.42
C SER A 770 -26.46 -15.27 -23.64
N GLU A 771 -25.91 -15.81 -24.72
CA GLU A 771 -24.52 -15.69 -25.16
C GLU A 771 -24.09 -14.23 -25.37
N SER A 772 -25.05 -13.35 -25.67
CA SER A 772 -24.88 -11.89 -25.82
C SER A 772 -24.56 -11.13 -24.53
N ILE A 773 -24.85 -11.68 -23.35
CA ILE A 773 -24.72 -10.97 -22.06
C ILE A 773 -23.27 -10.56 -21.75
N ILE A 774 -22.31 -11.48 -21.92
CA ILE A 774 -20.91 -11.21 -21.58
C ILE A 774 -20.29 -10.18 -22.54
N PRO A 775 -20.44 -10.29 -23.89
CA PRO A 775 -20.07 -9.22 -24.82
C PRO A 775 -20.68 -7.86 -24.47
N ARG A 776 -21.99 -7.79 -24.25
CA ARG A 776 -22.70 -6.53 -23.97
C ARG A 776 -22.26 -5.88 -22.66
N ILE A 777 -21.82 -6.64 -21.66
CA ILE A 777 -21.25 -6.08 -20.42
C ILE A 777 -19.77 -5.70 -20.58
N LEU A 778 -18.96 -6.45 -21.35
CA LEU A 778 -17.56 -6.10 -21.63
C LEU A 778 -17.44 -4.77 -22.42
N PHE A 779 -18.42 -4.48 -23.27
CA PHE A 779 -18.50 -3.29 -24.13
C PHE A 779 -19.73 -2.42 -23.81
N LEU A 780 -20.05 -2.28 -22.51
CA LEU A 780 -21.28 -1.66 -22.00
C LEU A 780 -21.64 -0.32 -22.66
N ASP A 781 -20.78 0.70 -22.57
CA ASP A 781 -21.04 2.02 -23.16
C ASP A 781 -21.20 1.98 -24.69
N ASP A 782 -20.60 1.00 -25.38
CA ASP A 782 -20.69 0.85 -26.85
C ASP A 782 -22.04 0.25 -27.26
N TYR A 783 -22.44 -0.86 -26.62
CA TYR A 783 -23.77 -1.45 -26.75
C TYR A 783 -24.89 -0.45 -26.39
N PHE A 784 -24.73 0.29 -25.28
CA PHE A 784 -25.72 1.28 -24.87
C PHE A 784 -25.74 2.53 -25.76
N SER A 785 -24.61 2.93 -26.35
CA SER A 785 -24.56 4.01 -27.36
C SER A 785 -25.02 3.58 -28.75
N SER A 786 -25.09 2.29 -29.06
CA SER A 786 -25.55 1.83 -30.38
C SER A 786 -27.01 2.20 -30.65
N ASN A 787 -27.27 2.78 -31.81
CA ASN A 787 -28.63 3.04 -32.30
C ASN A 787 -29.36 1.73 -32.65
N ASP A 788 -28.64 0.72 -33.12
CA ASP A 788 -29.16 -0.62 -33.38
C ASP A 788 -28.60 -1.59 -32.33
N LYS A 789 -29.44 -1.98 -31.38
CA LYS A 789 -29.11 -2.93 -30.31
C LYS A 789 -29.45 -4.38 -30.67
N ALA A 790 -30.28 -4.59 -31.70
CA ALA A 790 -30.66 -5.91 -32.17
C ALA A 790 -29.55 -6.54 -33.03
N ASN A 791 -28.93 -5.75 -33.91
CA ASN A 791 -27.80 -6.16 -34.73
C ASN A 791 -26.44 -5.75 -34.13
N TRP A 792 -26.37 -5.42 -32.84
CA TRP A 792 -25.10 -5.13 -32.17
C TRP A 792 -24.25 -6.40 -32.05
N ASN A 793 -23.01 -6.32 -32.52
CA ASN A 793 -22.06 -7.43 -32.64
C ASN A 793 -20.73 -7.06 -31.99
N TRP A 794 -19.84 -8.06 -31.83
CA TRP A 794 -18.54 -7.90 -31.19
C TRP A 794 -17.67 -6.82 -31.88
N PRO A 795 -17.27 -5.74 -31.18
CA PRO A 795 -16.48 -4.66 -31.75
C PRO A 795 -14.98 -5.03 -31.77
N ASN A 796 -14.56 -5.79 -32.80
CA ASN A 796 -13.19 -6.28 -32.99
C ASN A 796 -12.12 -5.20 -32.74
N GLY A 797 -11.20 -5.45 -31.80
CA GLY A 797 -10.09 -4.54 -31.47
C GLY A 797 -10.49 -3.30 -30.65
N ALA A 798 -11.76 -3.16 -30.27
CA ALA A 798 -12.17 -2.13 -29.32
C ALA A 798 -11.68 -2.47 -27.90
N ARG A 799 -11.43 -1.43 -27.10
CA ARG A 799 -10.94 -1.61 -25.73
C ARG A 799 -12.09 -2.01 -24.79
N MET A 800 -11.93 -3.12 -24.09
CA MET A 800 -12.90 -3.59 -23.09
C MET A 800 -12.98 -2.62 -21.89
N GLN A 801 -14.17 -2.51 -21.32
CA GLN A 801 -14.48 -1.45 -20.38
C GLN A 801 -14.21 -1.85 -18.93
N VAL A 802 -13.54 -0.96 -18.20
CA VAL A 802 -13.10 -1.19 -16.81
C VAL A 802 -14.30 -1.56 -15.93
N LEU A 803 -15.37 -0.75 -15.94
CA LEU A 803 -16.57 -0.99 -15.12
C LEU A 803 -17.32 -2.26 -15.53
N GLY A 804 -17.43 -2.54 -16.82
CA GLY A 804 -18.01 -3.78 -17.33
C GLY A 804 -17.27 -5.04 -16.84
N SER A 805 -15.95 -5.03 -16.94
CA SER A 805 -15.11 -6.10 -16.40
C SER A 805 -15.25 -6.24 -14.88
N LEU A 806 -15.22 -5.14 -14.13
CA LEU A 806 -15.34 -5.18 -12.65
C LEU A 806 -16.73 -5.68 -12.21
N ILE A 807 -17.80 -5.34 -12.95
CA ILE A 807 -19.14 -5.92 -12.76
C ILE A 807 -19.09 -7.44 -12.94
N LEU A 808 -18.49 -7.95 -14.02
CA LEU A 808 -18.37 -9.40 -14.26
C LEU A 808 -17.47 -10.11 -13.25
N GLN A 809 -16.40 -9.46 -12.79
CA GLN A 809 -15.53 -9.98 -11.72
C GLN A 809 -16.32 -10.18 -10.42
N SER A 810 -17.18 -9.22 -10.04
CA SER A 810 -18.09 -9.38 -8.90
C SER A 810 -19.16 -10.46 -9.15
N VAL A 811 -19.78 -10.49 -10.34
CA VAL A 811 -20.74 -11.55 -10.73
C VAL A 811 -20.15 -12.94 -10.51
N PHE A 812 -18.92 -13.22 -10.97
CA PHE A 812 -18.31 -14.55 -10.82
C PHE A 812 -17.90 -14.92 -9.37
N LYS A 813 -18.09 -14.04 -8.38
CA LYS A 813 -17.95 -14.36 -6.94
C LYS A 813 -19.24 -14.84 -6.27
N PHE A 814 -20.42 -14.60 -6.86
CA PHE A 814 -21.71 -14.98 -6.28
C PHE A 814 -21.97 -16.51 -6.28
N PRO A 815 -22.95 -17.00 -5.51
CA PRO A 815 -23.40 -18.40 -5.55
C PRO A 815 -23.80 -18.86 -6.97
N ILE A 816 -23.40 -20.09 -7.33
CA ILE A 816 -23.52 -20.65 -8.70
C ILE A 816 -24.98 -20.79 -9.17
N GLU A 817 -25.90 -20.89 -8.22
CA GLU A 817 -27.34 -20.95 -8.40
C GLU A 817 -27.91 -19.68 -9.03
N TYR A 818 -27.33 -18.51 -8.76
CA TYR A 818 -27.78 -17.20 -9.26
C TYR A 818 -27.11 -16.84 -10.60
N ILE A 819 -25.85 -17.23 -10.78
CA ILE A 819 -25.04 -16.83 -11.95
C ILE A 819 -25.03 -17.85 -13.10
N LYS A 820 -26.03 -18.74 -13.15
CA LYS A 820 -26.15 -19.78 -14.17
C LYS A 820 -26.08 -19.22 -15.60
N VAL A 821 -26.73 -18.08 -15.84
CA VAL A 821 -26.84 -17.44 -17.17
C VAL A 821 -25.47 -16.95 -17.64
N TYR A 822 -24.77 -16.16 -16.82
CA TYR A 822 -23.40 -15.68 -17.09
C TYR A 822 -22.40 -16.83 -17.32
N ILE A 823 -22.56 -17.94 -16.60
CA ILE A 823 -21.74 -19.15 -16.78
C ILE A 823 -22.04 -19.87 -18.10
N VAL A 824 -23.27 -19.84 -18.61
CA VAL A 824 -23.56 -20.33 -19.97
C VAL A 824 -22.93 -19.39 -20.99
N ALA A 825 -23.22 -18.09 -20.88
CA ALA A 825 -22.76 -17.07 -21.82
C ALA A 825 -21.23 -17.05 -22.02
N ILE A 826 -20.44 -17.05 -20.93
CA ILE A 826 -18.97 -17.04 -21.03
C ILE A 826 -18.38 -18.32 -21.63
N ILE A 827 -19.10 -19.45 -21.53
CA ILE A 827 -18.68 -20.72 -22.13
C ILE A 827 -19.10 -20.81 -23.61
N SER A 828 -20.17 -20.12 -24.00
CA SER A 828 -20.62 -20.05 -25.39
C SER A 828 -19.70 -19.21 -26.28
N LEU A 829 -19.11 -18.11 -25.77
CA LEU A 829 -18.15 -17.24 -26.48
C LEU A 829 -17.20 -18.00 -27.42
N GLU A 830 -17.04 -17.51 -28.64
CA GLU A 830 -16.16 -18.11 -29.65
C GLU A 830 -14.66 -18.05 -29.26
N GLY A 831 -13.82 -18.89 -29.86
CA GLY A 831 -12.41 -19.02 -29.47
C GLY A 831 -11.59 -17.74 -29.70
N ASN A 832 -11.80 -17.08 -30.83
CA ASN A 832 -11.34 -15.72 -31.17
C ASN A 832 -11.71 -14.71 -30.08
N HIS A 833 -12.97 -14.66 -29.67
CA HIS A 833 -13.44 -13.72 -28.64
C HIS A 833 -12.81 -14.03 -27.26
N ILE A 834 -12.73 -15.31 -26.85
CA ILE A 834 -12.05 -15.69 -25.59
C ILE A 834 -10.55 -15.36 -25.64
N LEU A 835 -9.91 -15.52 -26.80
CA LEU A 835 -8.50 -15.16 -27.02
C LEU A 835 -8.27 -13.65 -26.91
N GLU A 836 -9.14 -12.83 -27.48
CA GLU A 836 -9.09 -11.36 -27.36
C GLU A 836 -9.29 -10.91 -25.92
N VAL A 837 -10.29 -11.46 -25.21
CA VAL A 837 -10.50 -11.21 -23.76
C VAL A 837 -9.28 -11.65 -22.94
N SER A 838 -8.62 -12.75 -23.31
CA SER A 838 -7.45 -13.26 -22.59
C SER A 838 -6.17 -12.43 -22.84
N LYS A 839 -6.12 -11.69 -23.95
CA LYS A 839 -5.03 -10.74 -24.25
C LYS A 839 -5.28 -9.38 -23.60
N ASP A 840 -6.50 -8.88 -23.59
CA ASP A 840 -6.81 -7.54 -23.06
C ASP A 840 -6.56 -7.41 -21.54
N PRO A 841 -5.87 -6.37 -21.04
CA PRO A 841 -5.54 -6.20 -19.62
C PRO A 841 -6.73 -5.96 -18.67
N ILE A 842 -7.94 -5.74 -19.20
CA ILE A 842 -9.19 -5.52 -18.47
C ILE A 842 -10.08 -6.76 -18.61
N GLY A 843 -10.19 -7.31 -19.81
CA GLY A 843 -10.93 -8.54 -20.11
C GLY A 843 -10.36 -9.77 -19.38
N ASN A 844 -9.04 -9.89 -19.27
CA ASN A 844 -8.40 -11.09 -18.73
C ASN A 844 -8.84 -11.39 -17.28
N ARG A 845 -9.10 -10.36 -16.48
CA ARG A 845 -9.60 -10.46 -15.10
C ARG A 845 -10.99 -11.09 -14.99
N VAL A 846 -11.80 -11.02 -16.04
CA VAL A 846 -13.10 -11.71 -16.13
C VAL A 846 -12.88 -13.22 -16.29
N ILE A 847 -11.97 -13.63 -17.17
CA ILE A 847 -11.57 -15.03 -17.35
C ILE A 847 -10.98 -15.59 -16.06
N GLU A 848 -10.08 -14.85 -15.41
CA GLU A 848 -9.51 -15.20 -14.11
C GLU A 848 -10.61 -15.39 -13.05
N SER A 849 -11.57 -14.47 -12.96
CA SER A 849 -12.66 -14.55 -11.97
C SER A 849 -13.57 -15.75 -12.23
N PHE A 850 -13.92 -16.04 -13.48
CA PHE A 850 -14.64 -17.26 -13.85
C PHE A 850 -13.84 -18.54 -13.51
N LEU A 851 -12.53 -18.58 -13.77
CA LEU A 851 -11.67 -19.70 -13.42
C LEU A 851 -11.48 -19.87 -11.90
N ASN A 852 -11.63 -18.81 -11.11
CA ASN A 852 -11.60 -18.85 -9.65
C ASN A 852 -12.98 -19.15 -9.01
N SER A 853 -14.09 -18.87 -9.72
CA SER A 853 -15.48 -19.04 -9.24
C SER A 853 -15.83 -20.46 -8.75
N ASN A 854 -16.99 -20.63 -8.11
CA ASN A 854 -17.52 -21.96 -7.74
C ASN A 854 -18.01 -22.81 -8.95
N ALA A 855 -17.80 -22.37 -10.21
CA ALA A 855 -18.17 -23.14 -11.39
C ALA A 855 -17.47 -24.52 -11.46
N SER A 856 -18.21 -25.56 -11.87
CA SER A 856 -17.69 -26.92 -11.92
C SER A 856 -16.51 -27.08 -12.90
N SER A 857 -15.58 -27.99 -12.61
CA SER A 857 -14.38 -28.19 -13.45
C SER A 857 -14.71 -28.61 -14.89
N LYS A 858 -15.86 -29.27 -15.13
CA LYS A 858 -16.35 -29.60 -16.48
C LYS A 858 -16.73 -28.33 -17.27
N ARG A 859 -17.28 -27.31 -16.58
CA ARG A 859 -17.58 -25.99 -17.15
C ARG A 859 -16.32 -25.17 -17.39
N LYS A 860 -15.41 -25.06 -16.40
CA LYS A 860 -14.12 -24.37 -16.57
C LYS A 860 -13.30 -24.93 -17.73
N ARG A 861 -13.20 -26.27 -17.85
CA ARG A 861 -12.48 -26.91 -18.97
C ARG A 861 -13.09 -26.61 -20.36
N LYS A 862 -14.40 -26.40 -20.50
CA LYS A 862 -14.99 -26.01 -21.80
C LYS A 862 -14.42 -24.68 -22.32
N LEU A 863 -14.19 -23.71 -21.44
CA LEU A 863 -13.55 -22.44 -21.81
C LEU A 863 -12.07 -22.62 -22.12
N ILE A 864 -11.33 -23.39 -21.30
CA ILE A 864 -9.89 -23.63 -21.48
C ILE A 864 -9.61 -24.35 -22.81
N ILE A 865 -10.46 -25.29 -23.24
CA ILE A 865 -10.35 -25.98 -24.53
C ILE A 865 -10.39 -25.01 -25.72
N LYS A 866 -11.16 -23.90 -25.63
CA LYS A 866 -11.23 -22.88 -26.69
C LYS A 866 -9.97 -22.00 -26.81
N LEU A 867 -8.96 -22.20 -25.94
CA LEU A 867 -7.65 -21.54 -26.00
C LEU A 867 -6.50 -22.48 -26.44
N GLN A 868 -6.79 -23.75 -26.76
CA GLN A 868 -5.78 -24.67 -27.32
C GLN A 868 -5.25 -24.13 -28.66
N GLY A 869 -3.94 -24.25 -28.87
CA GLY A 869 -3.21 -23.64 -29.98
C GLY A 869 -2.78 -22.19 -29.75
N HIS A 870 -3.22 -21.56 -28.65
CA HIS A 870 -2.92 -20.16 -28.33
C HIS A 870 -2.22 -19.93 -26.98
N PHE A 871 -1.93 -20.96 -26.19
CA PHE A 871 -1.23 -20.80 -24.91
C PHE A 871 0.22 -20.31 -25.09
N GLY A 872 0.87 -20.69 -26.19
CA GLY A 872 2.17 -20.16 -26.57
C GLY A 872 2.13 -18.63 -26.75
N GLU A 873 1.25 -18.14 -27.62
CA GLU A 873 1.05 -16.70 -27.88
C GLU A 873 0.61 -15.94 -26.62
N LEU A 874 -0.31 -16.50 -25.83
CA LEU A 874 -0.74 -15.90 -24.56
C LEU A 874 0.39 -15.79 -23.54
N SER A 875 1.33 -16.75 -23.50
CA SER A 875 2.41 -16.76 -22.51
C SER A 875 3.40 -15.59 -22.68
N VAL A 876 3.72 -15.24 -23.93
CA VAL A 876 4.62 -14.12 -24.25
C VAL A 876 3.94 -12.76 -24.03
N HIS A 877 2.61 -12.70 -24.14
CA HIS A 877 1.84 -11.49 -23.82
C HIS A 877 1.82 -11.21 -22.32
N SER A 878 2.07 -9.96 -21.92
CA SER A 878 2.16 -9.55 -20.51
C SER A 878 0.91 -9.91 -19.72
N SER A 879 -0.28 -9.55 -20.23
CA SER A 879 -1.58 -9.87 -19.61
C SER A 879 -2.03 -11.32 -19.83
N GLY A 880 -1.59 -11.97 -20.91
CA GLY A 880 -2.00 -13.35 -21.23
C GLY A 880 -1.31 -14.40 -20.36
N SER A 881 -0.06 -14.13 -19.94
CA SER A 881 0.75 -15.02 -19.10
C SER A 881 0.06 -15.46 -17.80
N PHE A 882 -0.64 -14.54 -17.13
CA PHE A 882 -1.43 -14.82 -15.93
C PHE A 882 -2.59 -15.77 -16.25
N ILE A 883 -3.21 -15.66 -17.42
CA ILE A 883 -4.30 -16.56 -17.84
C ILE A 883 -3.76 -17.96 -18.13
N VAL A 884 -2.56 -18.10 -18.72
CA VAL A 884 -1.91 -19.41 -18.89
C VAL A 884 -1.75 -20.14 -17.55
N ASP A 885 -1.28 -19.44 -16.50
CA ASP A 885 -1.14 -19.99 -15.14
C ASP A 885 -2.49 -20.41 -14.51
N LYS A 886 -3.53 -19.59 -14.65
CA LYS A 886 -4.88 -19.88 -14.12
C LYS A 886 -5.55 -21.02 -14.90
N CYS A 887 -5.40 -21.06 -16.23
CA CYS A 887 -5.84 -22.17 -17.09
C CYS A 887 -5.11 -23.47 -16.74
N PHE A 888 -3.79 -23.44 -16.53
CA PHE A 888 -3.02 -24.60 -16.09
C PHE A 888 -3.50 -25.11 -14.73
N THR A 889 -3.70 -24.20 -13.76
CA THR A 889 -4.19 -24.54 -12.42
C THR A 889 -5.57 -25.22 -12.48
N ALA A 890 -6.52 -24.66 -13.24
CA ALA A 890 -7.89 -25.17 -13.39
C ALA A 890 -8.02 -26.42 -14.31
N SER A 891 -6.94 -26.84 -14.98
CA SER A 891 -6.91 -27.95 -15.93
C SER A 891 -6.76 -29.33 -15.29
N ASN A 892 -7.18 -30.37 -16.04
CA ASN A 892 -6.77 -31.76 -15.78
C ASN A 892 -5.38 -32.04 -16.38
N LEU A 893 -4.78 -33.20 -16.09
CA LEU A 893 -3.43 -33.55 -16.55
C LEU A 893 -3.25 -33.41 -18.07
N SER A 894 -4.18 -33.95 -18.87
CA SER A 894 -4.15 -33.83 -20.34
C SER A 894 -4.10 -32.38 -20.85
N LEU A 895 -4.94 -31.46 -20.33
CA LEU A 895 -4.87 -30.05 -20.72
C LEU A 895 -3.60 -29.35 -20.19
N ARG A 896 -3.09 -29.74 -19.02
CA ARG A 896 -1.80 -29.25 -18.52
C ARG A 896 -0.63 -29.65 -19.42
N GLU A 897 -0.67 -30.86 -19.99
CA GLU A 897 0.31 -31.31 -20.99
C GLU A 897 0.19 -30.52 -22.30
N THR A 898 -1.03 -30.24 -22.79
CA THR A 898 -1.24 -29.37 -23.96
C THR A 898 -0.62 -27.99 -23.74
N ILE A 899 -0.97 -27.32 -22.63
CA ILE A 899 -0.47 -25.99 -22.27
C ILE A 899 1.06 -25.98 -22.25
N VAL A 900 1.70 -26.95 -21.58
CA VAL A 900 3.16 -26.99 -21.45
C VAL A 900 3.85 -27.39 -22.76
N SER A 901 3.21 -28.18 -23.62
CA SER A 901 3.70 -28.48 -24.97
C SER A 901 3.73 -27.22 -25.85
N GLU A 902 2.68 -26.39 -25.79
CA GLU A 902 2.64 -25.11 -26.51
C GLU A 902 3.67 -24.09 -25.97
N LEU A 903 3.85 -24.04 -24.63
CA LEU A 903 4.87 -23.19 -24.00
C LEU A 903 6.31 -23.63 -24.32
N LEU A 904 6.54 -24.92 -24.59
CA LEU A 904 7.84 -25.44 -24.99
C LEU A 904 8.25 -24.94 -26.38
N VAL A 905 7.30 -24.81 -27.32
CA VAL A 905 7.56 -24.26 -28.67
C VAL A 905 8.09 -22.82 -28.59
N VAL A 906 7.52 -22.00 -27.70
CA VAL A 906 7.90 -20.58 -27.52
C VAL A 906 8.95 -20.33 -26.43
N GLN A 907 9.56 -21.38 -25.84
CA GLN A 907 10.43 -21.25 -24.65
C GLN A 907 11.56 -20.21 -24.80
N THR A 908 12.18 -20.14 -25.98
CA THR A 908 13.27 -19.21 -26.31
C THR A 908 12.81 -17.76 -26.46
N GLU A 909 11.53 -17.51 -26.72
CA GLU A 909 10.94 -16.18 -26.75
C GLU A 909 10.41 -15.81 -25.36
N LEU A 910 9.65 -16.71 -24.74
CA LEU A 910 9.08 -16.56 -23.41
C LEU A 910 10.17 -16.22 -22.37
N SER A 911 11.31 -16.91 -22.39
CA SER A 911 12.46 -16.63 -21.50
C SER A 911 13.05 -15.22 -21.59
N LYS A 912 12.79 -14.47 -22.68
CA LYS A 912 13.23 -13.07 -22.86
C LYS A 912 12.23 -12.05 -22.32
N THR A 913 10.98 -12.47 -22.06
CA THR A 913 9.95 -11.62 -21.45
C THR A 913 10.19 -11.44 -19.95
N LYS A 914 9.58 -10.42 -19.34
CA LYS A 914 9.72 -10.18 -17.88
C LYS A 914 9.13 -11.33 -17.05
N GLN A 915 8.02 -11.90 -17.51
CA GLN A 915 7.21 -12.87 -16.78
C GLN A 915 7.56 -14.33 -17.09
N GLY A 916 8.13 -14.60 -18.26
CA GLY A 916 8.38 -15.95 -18.74
C GLY A 916 9.31 -16.81 -17.88
N PRO A 917 10.41 -16.29 -17.31
CA PRO A 917 11.24 -17.07 -16.38
C PRO A 917 10.47 -17.61 -15.18
N TYR A 918 9.54 -16.82 -14.62
CA TYR A 918 8.63 -17.27 -13.56
C TYR A 918 7.64 -18.33 -14.07
N LEU A 919 6.99 -18.10 -15.21
CA LEU A 919 5.99 -19.01 -15.77
C LEU A 919 6.61 -20.38 -16.15
N LEU A 920 7.79 -20.38 -16.78
CA LEU A 920 8.57 -21.57 -17.13
C LEU A 920 8.96 -22.38 -15.88
N LYS A 921 9.44 -21.70 -14.83
CA LYS A 921 9.82 -22.28 -13.52
C LYS A 921 8.59 -22.85 -12.77
N LYS A 922 7.44 -22.17 -12.84
CA LYS A 922 6.20 -22.56 -12.13
C LYS A 922 5.50 -23.76 -12.76
N LEU A 923 5.40 -23.80 -14.09
CA LEU A 923 4.80 -24.91 -14.83
C LEU A 923 5.77 -26.09 -15.01
N ASP A 924 7.06 -25.90 -14.68
CA ASP A 924 8.13 -26.89 -14.73
C ASP A 924 8.37 -27.44 -16.15
N VAL A 925 8.38 -26.50 -17.12
CA VAL A 925 8.47 -26.77 -18.57
C VAL A 925 9.79 -27.47 -18.93
N GLU A 926 10.86 -27.17 -18.20
CA GLU A 926 12.18 -27.79 -18.38
C GLU A 926 12.20 -29.28 -17.99
N ARG A 927 11.51 -29.67 -16.90
CA ARG A 927 11.32 -31.09 -16.56
C ARG A 927 10.38 -31.77 -17.53
N PHE A 928 9.32 -31.11 -18.02
CA PHE A 928 8.46 -31.68 -19.06
C PHE A 928 9.26 -32.02 -20.32
N ALA A 929 10.14 -31.11 -20.77
CA ALA A 929 10.98 -31.31 -21.96
C ALA A 929 11.99 -32.47 -21.81
N ARG A 930 12.61 -32.64 -20.63
CA ARG A 930 13.61 -33.70 -20.40
C ARG A 930 13.02 -35.04 -19.96
N HIS A 931 12.02 -35.01 -19.08
CA HIS A 931 11.48 -36.17 -18.35
C HIS A 931 9.94 -36.09 -18.21
N PRO A 932 9.18 -36.26 -19.32
CA PRO A 932 7.71 -36.15 -19.31
C PRO A 932 7.03 -36.98 -18.21
N GLU A 933 7.43 -38.23 -17.99
CA GLU A 933 6.82 -39.11 -16.99
C GLU A 933 7.07 -38.66 -15.53
N GLN A 934 8.25 -38.12 -15.25
CA GLN A 934 8.54 -37.53 -13.93
C GLN A 934 7.71 -36.27 -13.71
N TRP A 935 7.51 -35.46 -14.76
CA TRP A 935 6.63 -34.32 -14.72
C TRP A 935 5.17 -34.75 -14.49
N ARG A 936 4.64 -35.72 -15.25
CA ARG A 936 3.28 -36.30 -15.10
C ARG A 936 3.03 -36.80 -13.69
N SER A 937 3.99 -37.54 -13.14
CA SER A 937 3.97 -38.03 -11.76
C SER A 937 3.89 -36.87 -10.76
N SER A 938 4.73 -35.84 -10.93
CA SER A 938 4.76 -34.66 -10.05
C SER A 938 3.49 -33.80 -10.13
N GLN A 939 2.80 -33.75 -11.27
CA GLN A 939 1.54 -33.02 -11.41
C GLN A 939 0.37 -33.79 -10.81
N THR A 940 0.42 -35.13 -10.87
CA THR A 940 -0.59 -36.02 -10.30
C THR A 940 -0.49 -36.04 -8.77
N SER A 941 0.71 -36.15 -8.20
CA SER A 941 0.91 -36.12 -6.75
C SER A 941 0.54 -34.78 -6.11
N LYS A 942 0.83 -33.65 -6.77
CA LYS A 942 0.31 -32.33 -6.33
C LYS A 942 -1.22 -32.32 -6.19
N VAL A 943 -1.95 -33.04 -7.05
CA VAL A 943 -3.42 -33.11 -7.02
C VAL A 943 -3.95 -34.09 -5.98
N SER A 944 -3.24 -35.19 -5.66
CA SER A 944 -3.61 -36.03 -4.52
C SER A 944 -3.33 -35.31 -3.20
N THR A 945 -2.09 -34.84 -2.97
CA THR A 945 -1.71 -34.16 -1.71
C THR A 945 -2.61 -32.97 -1.37
N TYR A 946 -3.05 -32.19 -2.36
CA TYR A 946 -4.02 -31.11 -2.13
C TYR A 946 -5.42 -31.61 -1.71
N LYS A 947 -5.90 -32.71 -2.30
CA LYS A 947 -7.16 -33.34 -1.87
C LYS A 947 -7.05 -33.95 -0.48
N ASP A 948 -5.94 -34.62 -0.19
CA ASP A 948 -5.70 -35.28 1.09
C ASP A 948 -5.61 -34.22 2.21
N PHE A 949 -4.94 -33.11 1.95
CA PHE A 949 -4.94 -31.93 2.81
C PHE A 949 -6.34 -31.33 3.00
N GLN A 950 -7.11 -31.15 1.92
CA GLN A 950 -8.48 -30.61 2.02
C GLN A 950 -9.44 -31.55 2.77
N ALA A 951 -9.24 -32.87 2.68
CA ALA A 951 -10.01 -33.87 3.43
C ALA A 951 -9.62 -33.92 4.91
N ALA A 952 -8.34 -33.67 5.24
CA ALA A 952 -7.85 -33.66 6.62
C ALA A 952 -8.18 -32.35 7.38
N PHE A 953 -8.15 -31.20 6.70
CA PHE A 953 -8.20 -29.88 7.34
C PHE A 953 -9.41 -29.00 6.94
N GLY A 954 -10.34 -29.51 6.11
CA GLY A 954 -11.57 -28.80 5.77
C GLY A 954 -12.55 -28.70 6.94
N SER A 955 -12.92 -27.47 7.34
CA SER A 955 -13.84 -27.23 8.47
C SER A 955 -15.28 -27.68 8.17
N LYS A 956 -15.94 -28.28 9.17
CA LYS A 956 -17.27 -28.91 9.01
C LYS A 956 -18.43 -27.91 8.85
N GLU A 957 -18.26 -26.65 9.23
CA GLU A 957 -19.34 -25.66 9.30
C GLU A 957 -19.85 -25.17 7.93
N THR A 958 -19.17 -25.49 6.82
CA THR A 958 -19.68 -25.21 5.45
C THR A 958 -20.46 -26.35 4.81
N GLN A 959 -20.80 -27.43 5.54
CA GLN A 959 -21.53 -28.57 4.98
C GLN A 959 -23.03 -28.33 4.66
N SER A 960 -23.55 -27.11 4.84
CA SER A 960 -24.88 -26.71 4.34
C SER A 960 -24.90 -26.30 2.85
N SER A 961 -23.74 -26.04 2.23
CA SER A 961 -23.66 -25.58 0.82
C SER A 961 -22.55 -26.23 -0.03
N ARG A 962 -21.79 -27.20 0.52
CA ARG A 962 -20.72 -27.93 -0.21
C ARG A 962 -20.96 -29.44 -0.28
N SER A 963 -21.90 -29.87 -1.11
CA SER A 963 -22.01 -31.26 -1.58
C SER A 963 -21.12 -31.48 -2.82
N SER A 964 -19.99 -32.16 -2.63
CA SER A 964 -18.92 -32.25 -3.63
C SER A 964 -19.06 -33.44 -4.60
N ASN A 965 -19.78 -33.25 -5.72
CA ASN A 965 -19.80 -34.21 -6.82
C ASN A 965 -18.49 -34.17 -7.64
N PHE A 966 -17.40 -34.73 -7.10
CA PHE A 966 -16.16 -35.01 -7.85
C PHE A 966 -16.26 -36.37 -8.56
N LEU A 967 -16.85 -36.36 -9.77
CA LEU A 967 -16.77 -37.40 -10.80
C LEU A 967 -16.75 -38.88 -10.33
N ALA A 968 -17.93 -39.49 -10.27
CA ALA A 968 -18.08 -40.80 -10.90
C ALA A 968 -18.48 -40.58 -12.37
N ASP A 969 -17.91 -41.34 -13.30
CA ASP A 969 -18.48 -41.47 -14.65
C ASP A 969 -18.19 -42.86 -15.24
N THR A 970 -19.29 -43.55 -15.55
CA THR A 970 -19.49 -44.70 -16.45
C THR A 970 -18.37 -45.75 -16.69
N SER A 971 -18.60 -46.95 -16.14
CA SER A 971 -18.27 -48.22 -16.80
C SER A 971 -19.58 -49.01 -17.01
N HIS A 972 -20.21 -48.87 -18.18
CA HIS A 972 -21.41 -49.64 -18.51
C HIS A 972 -21.05 -51.02 -19.07
N LYS A 973 -21.44 -52.08 -18.35
CA LYS A 973 -21.86 -53.34 -18.96
C LYS A 973 -23.26 -53.69 -18.47
N SER A 974 -24.06 -54.25 -19.36
CA SER A 974 -25.48 -54.54 -19.15
C SER A 974 -25.68 -55.81 -18.33
N GLN A 975 -26.64 -55.75 -17.40
CA GLN A 975 -27.41 -56.90 -16.96
C GLN A 975 -28.90 -56.49 -16.88
N PRO A 976 -29.84 -57.32 -17.37
CA PRO A 976 -31.25 -57.15 -17.07
C PRO A 976 -31.56 -57.73 -15.69
N GLU A 977 -32.19 -56.94 -14.81
CA GLU A 977 -32.84 -57.52 -13.63
C GLU A 977 -34.21 -58.08 -14.01
N THR A 978 -34.48 -59.33 -13.65
CA THR A 978 -35.85 -59.79 -13.44
C THR A 978 -35.92 -60.87 -12.36
N ILE A 979 -36.80 -60.62 -11.39
CA ILE A 979 -37.42 -61.61 -10.49
C ILE A 979 -36.46 -62.33 -9.52
N LYS A 980 -36.47 -61.81 -8.29
CA LYS A 980 -36.08 -62.52 -7.06
C LYS A 980 -37.02 -63.71 -6.83
N GLY A 981 -36.64 -64.89 -7.33
CA GLY A 981 -37.52 -66.07 -7.38
C GLY A 981 -36.91 -67.35 -6.81
N MET A 982 -37.63 -67.94 -5.85
CA MET A 982 -37.53 -69.33 -5.36
C MET A 982 -36.30 -69.74 -4.52
N ARG A 983 -36.53 -70.79 -3.73
CA ARG A 983 -35.62 -71.41 -2.74
C ARG A 983 -35.13 -72.78 -3.25
N ASN A 984 -34.28 -73.39 -2.43
CA ASN A 984 -34.01 -74.84 -2.32
C ASN A 984 -33.08 -75.46 -3.38
N GLU A 985 -32.19 -76.34 -2.85
CA GLU A 985 -31.75 -77.65 -3.35
C GLU A 985 -31.24 -77.74 -4.83
N ILE A 986 -30.12 -78.40 -5.12
CA ILE A 986 -29.74 -79.78 -4.77
C ILE A 986 -28.21 -79.92 -4.61
N ASP A 987 -27.76 -80.95 -3.89
CA ASP A 987 -26.36 -81.34 -3.70
C ASP A 987 -25.60 -81.76 -4.98
N SER A 988 -24.26 -81.85 -4.87
CA SER A 988 -23.31 -82.34 -5.88
C SER A 988 -23.11 -81.37 -7.08
N PHE A 989 -21.95 -81.30 -7.74
CA PHE A 989 -20.90 -82.31 -7.89
C PHE A 989 -19.56 -82.00 -7.20
N PHE A 990 -18.92 -83.10 -6.77
CA PHE A 990 -17.49 -83.40 -6.65
C PHE A 990 -16.47 -82.42 -7.27
N SER A 991 -15.20 -82.35 -6.82
CA SER A 991 -14.46 -82.82 -5.63
C SER A 991 -12.99 -82.38 -5.84
N SER A 992 -12.09 -82.77 -4.94
CA SER A 992 -10.63 -82.50 -4.94
C SER A 992 -10.22 -81.02 -4.75
N GLY A 993 -9.17 -80.70 -4.00
CA GLY A 993 -8.40 -81.57 -3.12
C GLY A 993 -7.10 -80.91 -2.67
N SER A 994 -6.84 -80.88 -1.36
CA SER A 994 -5.47 -80.78 -0.84
C SER A 994 -4.83 -82.18 -0.84
N PRO A 995 -3.51 -82.33 -0.62
CA PRO A 995 -3.02 -82.33 0.77
C PRO A 995 -1.54 -81.87 0.95
N PHE A 996 -1.00 -82.17 2.13
CA PHE A 996 0.42 -82.13 2.57
C PHE A 996 1.04 -80.76 2.87
N LEU A 997 1.42 -80.41 4.12
CA LEU A 997 2.23 -81.06 5.20
C LEU A 997 3.72 -80.60 5.14
N ALA A 998 4.49 -80.45 6.23
CA ALA A 998 4.17 -80.23 7.66
C ALA A 998 5.46 -79.98 8.50
N HIS A 999 5.32 -79.27 9.64
CA HIS A 999 6.28 -79.19 10.78
C HIS A 999 7.70 -78.65 10.45
N GLN A 1000 8.58 -78.23 11.38
CA GLN A 1000 8.68 -78.21 12.86
C GLN A 1000 9.08 -76.76 13.31
N GLY A 1001 9.22 -76.35 14.58
CA GLY A 1001 8.99 -76.98 15.89
C GLY A 1001 9.41 -76.08 17.07
N SER A 1002 8.42 -75.56 17.81
CA SER A 1002 8.31 -75.28 19.28
C SER A 1002 9.51 -74.96 20.22
N SER A 1003 9.17 -74.38 21.40
CA SER A 1003 9.89 -74.38 22.71
C SER A 1003 10.85 -73.18 23.03
N LYS A 1004 10.83 -72.52 24.21
CA LYS A 1004 9.95 -72.54 25.42
C LYS A 1004 10.17 -71.33 26.38
N HIS A 1005 9.09 -70.85 27.00
CA HIS A 1005 8.98 -70.16 28.33
C HIS A 1005 9.79 -68.85 28.60
N LYS A 1006 9.47 -67.98 29.58
CA LYS A 1006 8.56 -67.97 30.77
C LYS A 1006 7.77 -66.62 30.85
N ARG A 1007 7.05 -66.30 31.94
CA ARG A 1007 5.69 -66.71 32.41
C ARG A 1007 5.30 -65.82 33.63
N SER A 1008 3.99 -65.66 33.90
CA SER A 1008 3.32 -64.97 35.05
C SER A 1008 3.52 -63.44 35.19
N PHE A 1009 2.54 -62.59 35.53
CA PHE A 1009 1.27 -62.60 36.32
C PHE A 1009 1.37 -62.55 37.85
N ASN A 1010 1.17 -61.34 38.42
CA ASN A 1010 0.05 -60.95 39.33
C ASN A 1010 0.08 -59.40 39.51
N LYS A 1011 -0.97 -58.60 39.71
CA LYS A 1011 -2.39 -58.75 40.17
C LYS A 1011 -2.57 -58.63 41.70
N GLN A 1012 -3.61 -57.87 42.12
CA GLN A 1012 -4.22 -57.79 43.50
C GLN A 1012 -3.49 -56.89 44.53
N VAL A 1013 -4.14 -56.26 45.54
CA VAL A 1013 -5.59 -56.09 45.85
C VAL A 1013 -5.87 -54.84 46.72
N THR A 1014 -7.15 -54.54 46.94
CA THR A 1014 -7.73 -53.52 47.86
C THR A 1014 -7.24 -53.58 49.31
N GLU A 1015 -7.44 -52.50 50.07
CA GLU A 1015 -8.31 -52.59 51.25
C GLU A 1015 -9.02 -51.27 51.61
N SER A 1016 -9.77 -51.23 52.72
CA SER A 1016 -10.81 -50.23 53.01
C SER A 1016 -10.63 -49.50 54.34
N LYS A 1017 -11.19 -48.28 54.47
CA LYS A 1017 -12.02 -47.83 55.62
C LYS A 1017 -12.48 -46.35 55.54
N GLY A 1018 -13.79 -46.14 55.69
CA GLY A 1018 -14.33 -45.58 56.94
C GLY A 1018 -14.25 -44.07 57.24
N PHE A 1019 -15.22 -43.31 56.72
CA PHE A 1019 -16.10 -42.36 57.46
C PHE A 1019 -15.59 -41.08 58.18
N SER A 1020 -16.49 -40.07 58.13
CA SER A 1020 -16.66 -38.93 59.08
C SER A 1020 -15.68 -37.74 58.97
N LYS A 1021 -16.10 -36.48 59.18
CA LYS A 1021 -17.44 -35.90 59.48
C LYS A 1021 -17.53 -34.39 59.11
N ASP A 1022 -18.76 -33.90 59.02
CA ASP A 1022 -19.36 -32.54 59.24
C ASP A 1022 -18.48 -31.27 59.34
N GLY A 1023 -18.95 -30.08 58.94
CA GLY A 1023 -20.27 -29.73 58.35
C GLY A 1023 -20.63 -28.22 58.48
N MET A 1024 -21.90 -27.90 58.17
CA MET A 1024 -22.59 -26.58 58.23
C MET A 1024 -22.27 -25.54 57.14
N ASP A 1025 -23.22 -24.76 56.58
CA ASP A 1025 -24.69 -24.90 56.33
C ASP A 1025 -25.13 -23.70 55.45
N ASP A 1026 -26.21 -23.66 54.64
CA ASP A 1026 -27.22 -24.67 54.25
C ASP A 1026 -27.22 -24.83 52.70
N SER A 1027 -28.05 -24.22 51.81
CA SER A 1027 -29.27 -23.41 51.89
C SER A 1027 -30.43 -24.12 51.15
N SER A 1028 -31.56 -24.31 51.82
CA SER A 1028 -32.70 -25.16 51.41
C SER A 1028 -33.87 -24.36 50.78
N PHE A 1029 -34.77 -24.90 49.95
CA PHE A 1029 -35.79 -25.93 50.23
C PHE A 1029 -36.45 -26.53 48.95
N ARG A 1030 -36.67 -27.87 48.91
CA ARG A 1030 -37.87 -28.66 48.45
C ARG A 1030 -38.60 -28.32 47.10
N ARG A 1031 -39.31 -29.22 46.37
CA ARG A 1031 -39.62 -30.68 46.47
C ARG A 1031 -40.17 -31.26 45.13
N LYS A 1032 -39.81 -32.52 44.83
CA LYS A 1032 -40.62 -33.62 44.23
C LYS A 1032 -41.64 -33.41 43.06
N THR A 1033 -41.25 -33.97 41.89
CA THR A 1033 -41.97 -34.97 41.05
C THR A 1033 -43.16 -34.66 40.10
N LYS A 1034 -43.06 -35.32 38.92
CA LYS A 1034 -44.11 -35.90 38.00
C LYS A 1034 -44.74 -35.06 36.87
N LYS A 1035 -44.25 -35.35 35.64
CA LYS A 1035 -44.98 -35.71 34.39
C LYS A 1035 -46.28 -34.97 34.02
N ILE A 1036 -46.32 -34.39 32.80
CA ILE A 1036 -47.07 -34.91 31.63
C ILE A 1036 -46.72 -34.14 30.32
N LYS A 1037 -46.50 -34.91 29.22
CA LYS A 1037 -46.75 -34.71 27.75
C LYS A 1037 -47.02 -33.29 27.16
N ILE A 1038 -46.74 -32.98 25.87
CA ILE A 1038 -46.28 -33.74 24.68
C ILE A 1038 -45.67 -32.79 23.61
N SER A 1039 -44.93 -33.35 22.62
CA SER A 1039 -44.39 -32.73 21.36
C SER A 1039 -43.52 -31.46 21.50
N LYS A 1040 -42.26 -31.44 21.02
CA LYS A 1040 -41.82 -31.53 19.60
C LYS A 1040 -42.29 -30.36 18.75
#